data_AF-A0AAW1TQH9-F1
#
_entry.id   AF-A0AAW1TQH9-F1
#
_cell.length_a   1.000
_cell.length_b   1.000
_cell.length_c   1.000
_cell.angle_alpha   90.00
_cell.angle_beta   90.00
_cell.angle_gamma   90.00
#
_symmetry.space_group_name_H-M   'P 1'
#
loop_
_entity.id
_entity.type
_entity.pdbx_description
1 polymer ?
#
loop_
_entity_poly.entity_id
_entity_poly.type
_entity_poly.pdbx_seq_one_letter_code
_entity_poly.pdbx_strand_id
1 'polypeptide(L)'
;MATILSFKLLSLFMIASITQSQIFDVHGMKICKHAYPKHYEVSHTNIEPFHVMKKRSVDQPLRILLKYDDSVYRLDQETFLLINNTILPEAVQFWEKALYVRRVDKVIRLTRKCEDTQIFVKGNVTYCISKCKEKTTCGEVEVPNEHLDACRVCNAAGKDCHVLENSDQGEGVQDADFVFYISAIQTERCNKPSTVAYAAHCQQESSLDRPIAGHANLCPYNISTKKQDFEILLSTVKHEMLHALGFSMSLFAFYRDSNGIPYTPRNEDTGKPVLNENLQTYQWSDKVIKRFERKNWLVKSGFVPRHVDMMVTPNVVREVREYFNCPELEGAELENQGEDGTVLTHWEKRVFENEAMTGAHTQNPIISRITLALMEDTGWYKANYSQASEMKWGKGLGCDFVMKSCKEWISMKADRGMSIHPFCNKVKRDPLQTECTDDRSSVALCNLIRYPNILPKSYQNFDQIKYVESGEEGYYGGSVSLADYCPYIQEFTWKAKDVIVRGSHCRFTENNPKPEKNFALEKYGNESLCFEHSDHMWEESSCKQIRQWQHWGSGCYGYRCENGRLHILVGNYTYRCYHANQEIHIKIIRNEWLHKGAIVCPPCREICAAQFNARGESCKIGDEPPPANFYPRDELKCAGSRVKMNVTLT
;
A
#
# COMPACT_ATOMS: atom_id res chain seq x y z
N MET A 1 -39.28 32.56 64.09
CA MET A 1 -38.19 32.90 65.02
C MET A 1 -36.96 32.11 64.59
N ALA A 2 -35.83 32.79 64.44
CA ALA A 2 -34.50 32.21 64.21
C ALA A 2 -34.21 31.10 65.27
N THR A 3 -33.33 30.12 65.09
CA THR A 3 -31.88 30.28 64.89
C THR A 3 -31.22 28.87 64.79
N ILE A 4 -30.01 28.82 64.22
CA ILE A 4 -28.85 27.93 64.53
C ILE A 4 -28.41 26.95 63.42
N LEU A 5 -27.25 27.32 62.85
CA LEU A 5 -26.31 26.53 62.07
C LEU A 5 -25.80 25.30 62.85
N SER A 6 -25.56 24.20 62.14
CA SER A 6 -24.48 23.28 62.49
C SER A 6 -23.85 22.67 61.24
N PHE A 7 -22.54 22.89 61.11
CA PHE A 7 -21.64 22.35 60.09
C PHE A 7 -21.45 20.84 60.27
N LYS A 8 -21.56 20.07 59.18
CA LYS A 8 -20.85 18.79 59.02
C LYS A 8 -20.24 18.70 57.62
N LEU A 9 -18.90 18.74 57.57
CA LEU A 9 -18.10 18.35 56.42
C LEU A 9 -18.33 16.85 56.13
N LEU A 10 -18.76 16.53 54.92
CA LEU A 10 -18.47 15.23 54.29
C LEU A 10 -17.49 15.48 53.15
N SER A 11 -16.29 14.92 53.29
CA SER A 11 -15.26 14.84 52.27
C SER A 11 -15.72 13.93 51.13
N LEU A 12 -16.11 14.50 50.00
CA LEU A 12 -16.18 13.79 48.72
C LEU A 12 -14.76 13.64 48.17
N PHE A 13 -14.27 12.40 48.09
CA PHE A 13 -13.16 12.05 47.20
C PHE A 13 -13.65 12.21 45.75
N MET A 14 -13.29 13.31 45.09
CA MET A 14 -13.38 13.41 43.63
C MET A 14 -12.27 12.54 43.01
N ILE A 15 -12.66 11.42 42.41
CA ILE A 15 -11.84 10.74 41.40
C ILE A 15 -11.95 11.62 40.15
N ALA A 16 -10.91 12.41 39.89
CA ALA A 16 -10.80 13.17 38.65
C ALA A 16 -10.38 12.23 37.52
N SER A 17 -11.36 11.68 36.80
CA SER A 17 -11.12 11.04 35.51
C SER A 17 -10.81 12.11 34.47
N ILE A 18 -9.54 12.28 34.12
CA ILE A 18 -9.12 13.13 33.00
C ILE A 18 -9.45 12.39 31.71
N THR A 19 -10.63 12.63 31.15
CA THR A 19 -11.03 12.17 29.81
C THR A 19 -10.35 13.04 28.76
N GLN A 20 -9.07 12.75 28.47
CA GLN A 20 -8.44 13.28 27.28
C GLN A 20 -8.74 12.30 26.13
N SER A 21 -9.81 12.56 25.38
CA SER A 21 -10.16 11.81 24.17
C SER A 21 -9.02 11.95 23.14
N GLN A 22 -8.17 10.94 23.03
CA GLN A 22 -7.29 10.80 21.87
C GLN A 22 -8.18 10.41 20.70
N ILE A 23 -8.28 11.29 19.70
CA ILE A 23 -9.05 11.02 18.48
C ILE A 23 -8.16 10.17 17.58
N PHE A 24 -8.49 8.90 17.42
CA PHE A 24 -7.73 7.96 16.61
C PHE A 24 -8.18 8.05 15.16
N ASP A 25 -7.23 8.20 14.25
CA ASP A 25 -7.51 8.12 12.82
C ASP A 25 -6.81 6.88 12.27
N VAL A 26 -7.63 5.97 11.75
CA VAL A 26 -7.14 4.95 10.83
C VAL A 26 -6.60 5.73 9.64
N HIS A 27 -5.37 5.42 9.22
CA HIS A 27 -4.58 6.30 8.37
C HIS A 27 -5.42 6.94 7.26
N GLY A 28 -5.42 8.29 7.19
CA GLY A 28 -6.20 9.04 6.22
C GLY A 28 -5.93 8.51 4.81
N MET A 29 -6.96 7.95 4.18
CA MET A 29 -6.82 7.17 2.96
C MET A 29 -6.29 8.04 1.81
N LYS A 30 -5.07 7.74 1.34
CA LYS A 30 -4.55 8.33 0.11
C LYS A 30 -5.06 7.50 -1.07
N ILE A 31 -6.19 7.91 -1.65
CA ILE A 31 -6.75 7.30 -2.86
C ILE A 31 -5.91 7.76 -4.06
N CYS A 32 -5.44 6.80 -4.87
CA CYS A 32 -4.81 7.06 -6.15
C CYS A 32 -5.87 7.42 -7.21
N LYS A 33 -5.56 8.44 -8.00
CA LYS A 33 -6.35 8.87 -9.16
C LYS A 33 -5.42 8.98 -10.35
N HIS A 34 -5.12 7.85 -10.96
CA HIS A 34 -4.34 7.75 -12.19
C HIS A 34 -5.16 8.25 -13.37
N ALA A 35 -4.66 9.21 -14.14
CA ALA A 35 -5.30 9.61 -15.38
C ALA A 35 -4.50 9.05 -16.55
N TYR A 36 -5.00 7.97 -17.14
CA TYR A 36 -4.37 7.39 -18.32
C TYR A 36 -4.47 8.36 -19.50
N PRO A 37 -3.43 8.43 -20.36
CA PRO A 37 -3.45 9.29 -21.53
C PRO A 37 -4.45 8.77 -22.56
N LYS A 38 -5.14 9.69 -23.22
CA LYS A 38 -6.01 9.40 -24.36
C LYS A 38 -5.19 9.06 -25.59
N HIS A 39 -5.79 8.36 -26.54
CA HIS A 39 -5.07 7.88 -27.74
C HIS A 39 -4.37 9.00 -28.55
N TYR A 40 -4.93 10.22 -28.61
CA TYR A 40 -4.35 11.35 -29.32
C TYR A 40 -3.26 12.10 -28.53
N GLU A 41 -3.09 11.81 -27.24
CA GLU A 41 -2.06 12.40 -26.39
C GLU A 41 -0.73 11.64 -26.48
N VAL A 42 -0.79 10.38 -26.94
CA VAL A 42 0.35 9.47 -27.06
C VAL A 42 0.89 9.47 -28.48
N SER A 43 2.17 9.80 -28.62
CA SER A 43 2.86 9.72 -29.91
C SER A 43 3.59 8.38 -30.09
N HIS A 44 3.77 7.96 -31.34
CA HIS A 44 4.48 6.73 -31.67
C HIS A 44 5.82 7.04 -32.35
N THR A 45 6.89 6.56 -31.72
CA THR A 45 8.27 6.84 -32.11
C THR A 45 8.87 5.67 -32.86
N ASN A 46 9.43 5.93 -34.04
CA ASN A 46 10.18 4.94 -34.78
C ASN A 46 11.64 4.95 -34.33
N ILE A 47 12.08 3.90 -33.63
CA ILE A 47 13.48 3.77 -33.19
C ILE A 47 14.21 2.78 -34.09
N GLU A 48 13.81 1.51 -34.02
CA GLU A 48 14.41 0.42 -34.79
C GLU A 48 13.33 -0.50 -35.36
N PRO A 49 13.56 -1.14 -36.53
CA PRO A 49 12.58 -2.02 -37.14
C PRO A 49 12.22 -3.24 -36.29
N PHE A 50 10.96 -3.67 -36.35
CA PHE A 50 10.44 -4.84 -35.63
C PHE A 50 11.29 -6.12 -35.79
N HIS A 51 11.72 -6.41 -37.03
CA HIS A 51 12.49 -7.62 -37.33
C HIS A 51 13.90 -7.64 -36.69
N VAL A 52 14.43 -6.47 -36.32
CA VAL A 52 15.67 -6.33 -35.56
C VAL A 52 15.38 -6.52 -34.07
N MET A 53 14.44 -5.72 -33.54
CA MET A 53 14.10 -5.71 -32.11
C MET A 53 13.64 -7.08 -31.61
N LYS A 54 12.79 -7.80 -32.36
CA LYS A 54 12.27 -9.11 -31.95
C LYS A 54 13.35 -10.18 -31.77
N LYS A 55 14.49 -10.07 -32.47
CA LYS A 55 15.58 -11.05 -32.40
C LYS A 55 16.52 -10.83 -31.20
N ARG A 56 16.43 -9.68 -30.53
CA ARG A 56 17.30 -9.36 -29.38
C ARG A 56 16.85 -10.09 -28.13
N SER A 57 17.84 -10.50 -27.33
CA SER A 57 17.64 -11.00 -25.98
C SER A 57 17.11 -9.91 -25.05
N VAL A 58 16.37 -10.33 -24.02
CA VAL A 58 15.91 -9.48 -22.91
C VAL A 58 16.87 -9.71 -21.73
N ASP A 59 18.08 -9.18 -21.81
CA ASP A 59 19.20 -9.55 -20.95
C ASP A 59 19.91 -8.37 -20.27
N GLN A 60 19.59 -7.13 -20.63
CA GLN A 60 20.12 -5.94 -19.95
C GLN A 60 19.11 -5.35 -18.95
N PRO A 61 19.56 -4.84 -17.79
CA PRO A 61 18.74 -4.00 -16.93
C PRO A 61 18.13 -2.84 -17.70
N LEU A 62 16.89 -2.48 -17.36
CA LEU A 62 16.25 -1.28 -17.87
C LEU A 62 17.08 -0.05 -17.48
N ARG A 63 17.31 0.89 -18.42
CA ARG A 63 17.97 2.16 -18.17
C ARG A 63 16.97 3.31 -18.22
N ILE A 64 16.78 4.00 -17.10
CA ILE A 64 15.81 5.10 -16.98
C ILE A 64 16.57 6.42 -16.86
N LEU A 65 16.39 7.31 -17.85
CA LEU A 65 16.94 8.66 -17.79
C LEU A 65 15.93 9.63 -17.20
N LEU A 66 16.29 10.29 -16.09
CA LEU A 66 15.50 11.37 -15.50
C LEU A 66 15.81 12.71 -16.17
N LYS A 67 14.78 13.45 -16.57
CA LYS A 67 14.89 14.84 -17.00
C LYS A 67 14.00 15.72 -16.13
N TYR A 68 14.62 16.65 -15.43
CA TYR A 68 13.92 17.58 -14.53
C TYR A 68 13.46 18.84 -15.27
N ASP A 69 12.22 19.23 -15.02
CA ASP A 69 11.72 20.57 -15.31
C ASP A 69 12.18 21.58 -14.26
N ASP A 70 12.23 22.86 -14.64
CA ASP A 70 12.65 23.95 -13.76
C ASP A 70 11.81 24.06 -12.48
N SER A 71 10.57 23.59 -12.50
CA SER A 71 9.70 23.52 -11.32
C SER A 71 10.29 22.69 -10.18
N VAL A 72 11.07 21.66 -10.47
CA VAL A 72 11.68 20.81 -9.43
C VAL A 72 12.72 21.59 -8.64
N TYR A 73 13.51 22.44 -9.30
CA TYR A 73 14.50 23.29 -8.65
C TYR A 73 13.89 24.45 -7.85
N ARG A 74 12.58 24.70 -8.00
CA ARG A 74 11.82 25.69 -7.22
C ARG A 74 11.20 25.14 -5.94
N LEU A 75 11.35 23.84 -5.68
CA LEU A 75 10.98 23.23 -4.40
C LEU A 75 11.82 23.84 -3.27
N ASP A 76 11.29 23.80 -2.04
CA ASP A 76 12.09 24.16 -0.87
C ASP A 76 13.29 23.21 -0.73
N GLN A 77 14.33 23.68 -0.05
CA GLN A 77 15.61 22.97 0.00
C GLN A 77 15.49 21.56 0.59
N GLU A 78 14.66 21.37 1.62
CA GLU A 78 14.50 20.06 2.27
C GLU A 78 13.79 19.08 1.34
N THR A 79 12.69 19.50 0.73
CA THR A 79 11.93 18.71 -0.24
C THR A 79 12.76 18.40 -1.48
N PHE A 80 13.47 19.39 -2.03
CA PHE A 80 14.34 19.18 -3.20
C PHE A 80 15.42 18.13 -2.92
N LEU A 81 16.12 18.24 -1.79
CA LEU A 81 17.17 17.29 -1.41
C LEU A 81 16.59 15.88 -1.22
N LEU A 82 15.43 15.76 -0.57
CA LEU A 82 14.74 14.48 -0.40
C LEU A 82 14.36 13.84 -1.74
N ILE A 83 13.76 14.61 -2.65
CA ILE A 83 13.31 14.11 -3.95
C ILE A 83 14.49 13.76 -4.86
N ASN A 84 15.44 14.67 -5.02
CA ASN A 84 16.53 14.56 -5.99
C ASN A 84 17.61 13.56 -5.55
N ASN A 85 17.94 13.50 -4.25
CA ASN A 85 19.06 12.69 -3.78
C ASN A 85 18.63 11.33 -3.22
N THR A 86 17.34 11.15 -2.92
CA THR A 86 16.85 9.94 -2.24
C THR A 86 15.70 9.29 -2.98
N ILE A 87 14.52 9.93 -3.03
CA ILE A 87 13.27 9.28 -3.48
C ILE A 87 13.34 8.84 -4.95
N LEU A 88 13.69 9.75 -5.88
CA LEU A 88 13.74 9.41 -7.30
C LEU A 88 14.88 8.43 -7.63
N PRO A 89 16.12 8.62 -7.14
CA PRO A 89 17.19 7.64 -7.34
C PRO A 89 16.83 6.23 -6.82
N GLU A 90 16.24 6.12 -5.63
CA GLU A 90 15.85 4.81 -5.07
C GLU A 90 14.72 4.16 -5.86
N ALA A 91 13.73 4.94 -6.31
CA ALA A 91 12.64 4.42 -7.13
C ALA A 91 13.14 3.96 -8.52
N VAL A 92 14.01 4.74 -9.16
CA VAL A 92 14.66 4.36 -10.43
C VAL A 92 15.48 3.10 -10.24
N GLN A 93 16.37 3.08 -9.25
CA GLN A 93 17.25 1.94 -9.02
C GLN A 93 16.45 0.64 -8.77
N PHE A 94 15.30 0.73 -8.10
CA PHE A 94 14.41 -0.42 -7.95
C PHE A 94 13.93 -0.94 -9.30
N TRP A 95 13.37 -0.10 -10.17
CA TRP A 95 12.85 -0.53 -11.46
C TRP A 95 13.93 -0.98 -12.45
N GLU A 96 15.11 -0.34 -12.44
CA GLU A 96 16.26 -0.79 -13.24
C GLU A 96 16.74 -2.20 -12.83
N LYS A 97 16.68 -2.53 -11.53
CA LYS A 97 17.01 -3.88 -11.02
C LYS A 97 15.88 -4.90 -11.23
N ALA A 98 14.63 -4.43 -11.20
CA ALA A 98 13.44 -5.27 -11.27
C ALA A 98 13.09 -5.68 -12.70
N LEU A 99 13.47 -4.90 -13.71
CA LEU A 99 13.08 -5.13 -15.10
C LEU A 99 14.28 -5.21 -16.03
N TYR A 100 14.31 -6.26 -16.84
CA TYR A 100 15.23 -6.37 -17.98
C TYR A 100 14.50 -6.03 -19.27
N VAL A 101 15.20 -5.44 -20.23
CA VAL A 101 14.61 -4.98 -21.51
C VAL A 101 15.46 -5.44 -22.70
N ARG A 102 14.86 -5.44 -23.89
CA ARG A 102 15.61 -5.58 -25.14
C ARG A 102 16.40 -4.30 -25.38
N ARG A 103 17.72 -4.43 -25.53
CA ARG A 103 18.59 -3.29 -25.78
C ARG A 103 18.14 -2.51 -27.02
N VAL A 104 18.05 -1.20 -26.86
CA VAL A 104 17.92 -0.25 -27.97
C VAL A 104 19.32 0.27 -28.28
N ASP A 105 19.83 0.02 -29.49
CA ASP A 105 21.17 0.44 -29.90
C ASP A 105 21.16 1.82 -30.56
N LYS A 106 19.99 2.25 -31.07
CA LYS A 106 19.82 3.60 -31.62
C LYS A 106 19.41 4.59 -30.55
N VAL A 107 19.78 5.84 -30.81
CA VAL A 107 19.41 6.99 -29.98
C VAL A 107 17.90 7.22 -30.05
N ILE A 108 17.26 7.43 -28.90
CA ILE A 108 15.84 7.77 -28.81
C ILE A 108 15.64 9.22 -29.25
N ARG A 109 14.89 9.44 -30.34
CA ARG A 109 14.43 10.77 -30.76
C ARG A 109 12.91 10.79 -30.73
N LEU A 110 12.35 11.56 -29.80
CA LEU A 110 10.92 11.61 -29.57
C LEU A 110 10.19 12.32 -30.70
N THR A 111 9.03 11.81 -31.09
CA THR A 111 8.22 12.38 -32.16
C THR A 111 7.58 13.68 -31.70
N ARG A 112 7.62 14.72 -32.54
CA ARG A 112 6.95 16.00 -32.28
C ARG A 112 5.44 15.82 -32.30
N LYS A 113 4.74 16.53 -31.40
CA LYS A 113 3.27 16.55 -31.41
C LYS A 113 2.73 17.32 -32.61
N CYS A 114 1.64 16.85 -33.19
CA CYS A 114 0.93 17.51 -34.28
C CYS A 114 -0.04 18.57 -33.75
N GLU A 115 -0.28 19.62 -34.54
CA GLU A 115 -1.29 20.63 -34.21
C GLU A 115 -2.69 20.02 -34.30
N ASP A 116 -2.94 19.29 -35.40
CA ASP A 116 -4.11 18.44 -35.59
C ASP A 116 -4.03 17.15 -34.76
N THR A 117 -5.20 16.65 -34.34
CA THR A 117 -5.33 15.34 -33.69
C THR A 117 -5.20 14.19 -34.68
N GLN A 118 -5.46 14.44 -35.96
CA GLN A 118 -5.31 13.46 -37.03
C GLN A 118 -3.87 13.44 -37.54
N ILE A 119 -3.38 12.23 -37.79
CA ILE A 119 -2.01 11.98 -38.24
C ILE A 119 -2.01 10.98 -39.40
N PHE A 120 -0.98 11.03 -40.24
CA PHE A 120 -0.70 10.00 -41.24
C PHE A 120 0.44 9.12 -40.77
N VAL A 121 0.29 7.80 -40.96
CA VAL A 121 1.36 6.83 -40.69
C VAL A 121 1.82 6.24 -42.03
N LYS A 122 3.10 6.43 -42.36
CA LYS A 122 3.72 5.85 -43.57
C LYS A 122 5.03 5.19 -43.20
N GLY A 123 5.17 3.89 -43.49
CA GLY A 123 6.39 3.14 -43.19
C GLY A 123 6.77 3.18 -41.70
N ASN A 124 5.79 3.10 -40.79
CA ASN A 124 5.93 3.25 -39.34
C ASN A 124 6.44 4.61 -38.85
N VAL A 125 6.42 5.63 -39.70
CA VAL A 125 6.75 7.02 -39.35
C VAL A 125 5.47 7.85 -39.33
N THR A 126 5.34 8.67 -38.29
CA THR A 126 4.20 9.58 -38.09
C THR A 126 4.45 10.91 -38.80
N TYR A 127 3.45 11.40 -39.52
CA TYR A 127 3.43 12.68 -40.20
C TYR A 127 2.23 13.50 -39.76
N CYS A 128 2.46 14.76 -39.41
CA CYS A 128 1.41 15.72 -39.07
C CYS A 128 0.72 16.26 -40.33
N ILE A 129 -0.51 16.72 -40.18
CA ILE A 129 -1.19 17.46 -41.25
C ILE A 129 -0.63 18.89 -41.25
N SER A 130 0.09 19.25 -42.31
CA SER A 130 0.69 20.57 -42.56
C SER A 130 1.72 21.10 -41.56
N LYS A 131 1.59 20.87 -40.24
CA LYS A 131 2.43 21.50 -39.22
C LYS A 131 2.53 20.68 -37.93
N CYS A 132 3.70 20.72 -37.29
CA CYS A 132 3.89 20.26 -35.90
C CYS A 132 3.62 21.40 -34.92
N LYS A 133 3.27 21.07 -33.67
CA LYS A 133 3.25 22.04 -32.58
C LYS A 133 4.64 22.61 -32.36
N GLU A 134 4.69 23.90 -32.08
CA GLU A 134 5.94 24.60 -31.73
C GLU A 134 6.61 23.95 -30.51
N LYS A 135 5.80 23.59 -29.52
CA LYS A 135 6.24 22.92 -28.28
C LYS A 135 5.63 21.53 -28.19
N THR A 136 6.49 20.53 -27.98
CA THR A 136 6.06 19.15 -27.70
C THR A 136 6.10 18.92 -26.20
N THR A 137 5.02 18.42 -25.62
CA THR A 137 4.93 18.18 -24.17
C THR A 137 4.78 16.70 -23.84
N CYS A 138 5.37 16.30 -22.71
CA CYS A 138 5.15 15.02 -22.06
C CYS A 138 4.58 15.30 -20.66
N GLY A 139 3.25 15.22 -20.53
CA GLY A 139 2.55 15.75 -19.37
C GLY A 139 2.77 17.27 -19.23
N GLU A 140 3.20 17.68 -18.04
CA GLU A 140 3.45 19.08 -17.71
C GLU A 140 4.82 19.60 -18.20
N VAL A 141 5.67 18.72 -18.72
CA VAL A 141 7.04 19.07 -19.11
C VAL A 141 7.13 19.33 -20.61
N GLU A 142 7.75 20.44 -20.99
CA GLU A 142 8.16 20.71 -22.37
C GLU A 142 9.37 19.83 -22.71
N VAL A 143 9.23 19.00 -23.75
CA VAL A 143 10.30 18.12 -24.21
C VAL A 143 11.38 18.97 -24.88
N PRO A 144 12.64 18.90 -24.43
CA PRO A 144 13.73 19.69 -25.02
C PRO A 144 13.91 19.39 -26.51
N ASN A 145 14.25 20.41 -27.30
CA ASN A 145 14.44 20.25 -28.74
C ASN A 145 15.54 19.25 -29.09
N GLU A 146 16.57 19.14 -28.26
CA GLU A 146 17.64 18.15 -28.40
C GLU A 146 17.14 16.70 -28.28
N HIS A 147 16.01 16.43 -27.60
CA HIS A 147 15.42 15.09 -27.51
C HIS A 147 14.46 14.78 -28.66
N LEU A 148 14.07 15.78 -29.47
CA LEU A 148 13.03 15.66 -30.49
C LEU A 148 13.60 15.26 -31.84
N ASP A 149 12.82 14.49 -32.59
CA ASP A 149 13.05 14.23 -34.01
C ASP A 149 12.61 15.43 -34.88
N ALA A 150 13.00 15.40 -36.14
CA ALA A 150 12.57 16.37 -37.14
C ALA A 150 11.04 16.38 -37.30
N CYS A 151 10.46 17.56 -37.53
CA CYS A 151 9.04 17.70 -37.84
C CYS A 151 8.76 17.13 -39.23
N ARG A 152 7.88 16.13 -39.29
CA ARG A 152 7.45 15.50 -40.54
C ARG A 152 6.01 15.83 -40.81
N VAL A 153 5.73 16.32 -42.01
CA VAL A 153 4.40 16.79 -42.43
C VAL A 153 3.99 16.16 -43.74
N CYS A 154 2.68 15.99 -43.92
CA CYS A 154 2.06 15.75 -45.21
C CYS A 154 1.02 16.85 -45.46
N ASN A 155 0.61 17.03 -46.72
CA ASN A 155 -0.55 17.86 -47.00
C ASN A 155 -1.86 17.21 -46.48
N ALA A 156 -2.96 17.96 -46.48
CA ALA A 156 -4.26 17.49 -45.97
C ALA A 156 -4.81 16.24 -46.67
N ALA A 157 -4.35 15.92 -47.88
CA ALA A 157 -4.73 14.71 -48.59
C ALA A 157 -3.82 13.50 -48.27
N GLY A 158 -2.89 13.64 -47.33
CA GLY A 158 -1.88 12.62 -47.02
C GLY A 158 -0.89 12.38 -48.16
N LYS A 159 -0.77 13.33 -49.10
CA LYS A 159 0.21 13.32 -50.19
C LYS A 159 1.36 14.27 -49.84
N ASP A 160 2.46 14.19 -50.59
CA ASP A 160 3.63 15.07 -50.43
C ASP A 160 4.18 15.12 -48.98
N CYS A 161 4.66 13.97 -48.51
CA CYS A 161 5.15 13.82 -47.15
C CYS A 161 6.66 14.06 -47.10
N HIS A 162 7.09 15.05 -46.32
CA HIS A 162 8.48 15.48 -46.23
C HIS A 162 8.83 15.95 -44.81
N VAL A 163 10.12 16.19 -44.57
CA VAL A 163 10.59 16.89 -43.37
C VAL A 163 10.40 18.38 -43.59
N LEU A 164 9.75 19.06 -42.65
CA LEU A 164 9.49 20.50 -42.75
C LEU A 164 10.82 21.27 -42.80
N GLU A 165 10.92 22.26 -43.70
CA GLU A 165 12.12 23.09 -43.81
C GLU A 165 12.46 23.75 -42.47
N ASN A 166 13.76 23.84 -42.16
CA ASN A 166 14.30 24.32 -40.88
C ASN A 166 13.88 23.51 -39.65
N SER A 167 13.47 22.25 -39.83
CA SER A 167 13.22 21.32 -38.73
C SER A 167 14.31 20.25 -38.65
N ASP A 168 15.45 20.62 -38.07
CA ASP A 168 16.53 19.68 -37.81
C ASP A 168 16.17 18.72 -36.67
N GLN A 169 16.66 17.48 -36.79
CA GLN A 169 16.58 16.51 -35.72
C GLN A 169 17.55 16.87 -34.59
N GLY A 170 17.12 16.71 -33.34
CA GLY A 170 17.99 16.85 -32.17
C GLY A 170 19.04 15.74 -32.07
N GLU A 171 19.96 15.90 -31.13
CA GLU A 171 20.98 14.88 -30.83
C GLU A 171 20.36 13.55 -30.39
N GLY A 172 19.21 13.61 -29.72
CA GLY A 172 18.46 12.50 -29.15
C GLY A 172 19.03 12.04 -27.81
N VAL A 173 18.29 11.17 -27.13
CA VAL A 173 18.70 10.61 -25.83
C VAL A 173 19.51 9.33 -26.04
N GLN A 174 20.78 9.40 -25.67
CA GLN A 174 21.72 8.27 -25.70
C GLN A 174 21.60 7.43 -24.43
N ASP A 175 21.96 6.16 -24.52
CA ASP A 175 22.09 5.23 -23.40
C ASP A 175 20.88 5.10 -22.46
N ALA A 176 19.68 5.40 -22.95
CA ALA A 176 18.42 5.22 -22.23
C ALA A 176 17.50 4.24 -22.97
N ASP A 177 16.70 3.51 -22.22
CA ASP A 177 15.63 2.68 -22.75
C ASP A 177 14.24 3.30 -22.46
N PHE A 178 14.17 4.17 -21.44
CA PHE A 178 13.00 4.96 -21.07
C PHE A 178 13.43 6.35 -20.58
N VAL A 179 12.74 7.40 -21.04
CA VAL A 179 12.99 8.80 -20.63
C VAL A 179 11.85 9.27 -19.75
N PHE A 180 12.17 9.70 -18.53
CA PHE A 180 11.17 10.08 -17.53
C PHE A 180 11.29 11.56 -17.17
N TYR A 181 10.28 12.33 -17.57
CA TYR A 181 10.22 13.78 -17.37
C TYR A 181 9.55 14.10 -16.04
N ILE A 182 10.27 14.81 -15.16
CA ILE A 182 9.83 15.10 -13.79
C ILE A 182 9.50 16.57 -13.65
N SER A 183 8.27 16.88 -13.22
CA SER A 183 7.85 18.22 -12.82
C SER A 183 7.41 18.26 -11.36
N ALA A 184 7.38 19.47 -10.80
CA ALA A 184 6.84 19.75 -9.48
C ALA A 184 5.88 20.95 -9.53
N ILE A 185 4.79 20.81 -10.28
CA ILE A 185 3.83 21.89 -10.54
C ILE A 185 2.55 21.64 -9.74
N GLN A 186 2.08 22.68 -9.04
CA GLN A 186 0.78 22.65 -8.37
C GLN A 186 -0.34 22.78 -9.42
N THR A 187 -0.82 21.64 -9.90
CA THR A 187 -1.91 21.53 -10.88
C THR A 187 -3.28 21.34 -10.20
N GLU A 188 -4.37 21.40 -10.95
CA GLU A 188 -5.71 21.09 -10.42
C GLU A 188 -5.80 19.69 -9.81
N ARG A 189 -5.04 18.73 -10.36
CA ARG A 189 -4.95 17.35 -9.83
C ARG A 189 -4.33 17.31 -8.43
N CYS A 190 -3.47 18.28 -8.10
CA CYS A 190 -2.83 18.43 -6.80
C CYS A 190 -3.72 19.11 -5.74
N ASN A 191 -4.87 19.69 -6.13
CA ASN A 191 -5.79 20.31 -5.18
C ASN A 191 -6.55 19.28 -4.33
N LYS A 192 -6.51 18.01 -4.71
CA LYS A 192 -7.00 16.90 -3.89
C LYS A 192 -5.92 16.57 -2.83
N PRO A 193 -6.22 16.65 -1.52
CA PRO A 193 -5.21 16.45 -0.46
C PRO A 193 -4.51 15.09 -0.45
N SER A 194 -5.12 14.08 -1.08
CA SER A 194 -4.59 12.72 -1.16
C SER A 194 -3.58 12.51 -2.30
N THR A 195 -3.53 13.40 -3.30
CA THR A 195 -2.69 13.24 -4.48
C THR A 195 -1.29 13.78 -4.21
N VAL A 196 -0.31 12.90 -4.06
CA VAL A 196 1.09 13.28 -3.82
C VAL A 196 1.87 13.38 -5.12
N ALA A 197 1.54 12.53 -6.10
CA ALA A 197 2.10 12.54 -7.43
C ALA A 197 1.09 11.95 -8.42
N TYR A 198 1.34 12.12 -9.71
CA TYR A 198 0.69 11.37 -10.78
C TYR A 198 1.66 11.19 -11.95
N ALA A 199 1.54 10.10 -12.70
CA ALA A 199 2.37 9.82 -13.85
C ALA A 199 1.64 9.09 -14.97
N ALA A 200 2.19 9.20 -16.17
CA ALA A 200 1.72 8.50 -17.35
C ALA A 200 2.84 8.35 -18.39
N HIS A 201 2.64 7.43 -19.33
CA HIS A 201 3.46 7.42 -20.55
C HIS A 201 2.98 8.52 -21.50
N CYS A 202 3.88 8.99 -22.37
CA CYS A 202 3.56 9.97 -23.39
C CYS A 202 4.01 9.54 -24.79
N GLN A 203 4.99 8.64 -24.92
CA GLN A 203 5.37 8.06 -26.20
C GLN A 203 5.65 6.55 -26.10
N GLN A 204 5.26 5.83 -27.15
CA GLN A 204 5.49 4.39 -27.33
C GLN A 204 6.35 4.16 -28.57
N GLU A 205 7.23 3.17 -28.55
CA GLU A 205 7.91 2.77 -29.79
C GLU A 205 6.94 2.09 -30.77
N SER A 206 7.12 2.33 -32.06
CA SER A 206 6.24 1.79 -33.10
C SER A 206 6.42 0.28 -33.35
N SER A 207 7.55 -0.30 -32.96
CA SER A 207 7.89 -1.70 -33.26
C SER A 207 7.26 -2.71 -32.32
N LEU A 208 7.45 -2.58 -31.00
CA LEU A 208 6.86 -3.50 -30.02
C LEU A 208 5.81 -2.83 -29.12
N ASP A 209 5.41 -1.60 -29.42
CA ASP A 209 4.47 -0.78 -28.64
C ASP A 209 4.93 -0.47 -27.20
N ARG A 210 6.20 -0.68 -26.87
CA ARG A 210 6.73 -0.44 -25.53
C ARG A 210 6.73 1.05 -25.21
N PRO A 211 6.28 1.49 -24.02
CA PRO A 211 6.52 2.85 -23.55
C PRO A 211 8.01 3.18 -23.52
N ILE A 212 8.38 4.31 -24.10
CA ILE A 212 9.78 4.79 -24.15
C ILE A 212 9.96 6.17 -23.51
N ALA A 213 8.85 6.89 -23.29
CA ALA A 213 8.86 8.14 -22.57
C ALA A 213 7.59 8.28 -21.75
N GLY A 214 7.74 8.86 -20.56
CA GLY A 214 6.64 9.20 -19.67
C GLY A 214 6.99 10.39 -18.82
N HIS A 215 6.03 10.83 -18.01
CA HIS A 215 6.20 11.93 -17.08
C HIS A 215 5.67 11.58 -15.71
N ALA A 216 6.19 12.26 -14.69
CA ALA A 216 5.59 12.36 -13.37
C ALA A 216 5.53 13.83 -12.95
N ASN A 217 4.42 14.22 -12.33
CA ASN A 217 4.31 15.49 -11.65
C ASN A 217 4.16 15.25 -10.14
N LEU A 218 5.09 15.79 -9.37
CA LEU A 218 5.05 15.80 -7.91
C LEU A 218 4.23 17.00 -7.44
N CYS A 219 3.30 16.81 -6.51
CA CYS A 219 2.44 17.88 -5.99
C CYS A 219 3.13 18.60 -4.82
N PRO A 220 3.73 19.78 -5.01
CA PRO A 220 4.68 20.35 -4.05
C PRO A 220 4.15 20.50 -2.62
N TYR A 221 2.89 20.92 -2.48
CA TYR A 221 2.29 21.18 -1.16
C TYR A 221 1.78 19.92 -0.44
N ASN A 222 1.78 18.76 -1.10
CA ASN A 222 1.34 17.48 -0.54
C ASN A 222 2.50 16.53 -0.22
N ILE A 223 3.75 16.94 -0.47
CA ILE A 223 4.94 16.17 -0.13
C ILE A 223 5.29 16.45 1.33
N SER A 224 5.43 15.37 2.12
CA SER A 224 5.90 15.45 3.50
C SER A 224 7.36 15.02 3.57
N THR A 225 8.20 15.84 4.21
CA THR A 225 9.61 15.52 4.47
C THR A 225 9.83 14.73 5.75
N LYS A 226 8.74 14.42 6.48
CA LYS A 226 8.84 13.65 7.73
C LYS A 226 9.31 12.23 7.44
N LYS A 227 10.27 11.75 8.23
CA LYS A 227 10.84 10.39 8.09
C LYS A 227 9.79 9.27 8.06
N GLN A 228 8.75 9.39 8.87
CA GLN A 228 7.64 8.41 8.92
C GLN A 228 6.85 8.30 7.59
N ASP A 229 6.87 9.34 6.75
CA ASP A 229 6.15 9.38 5.48
C ASP A 229 7.06 8.96 4.30
N PHE A 230 8.34 8.69 4.55
CA PHE A 230 9.35 8.36 3.53
C PHE A 230 8.96 7.11 2.72
N GLU A 231 8.65 6.00 3.40
CA GLU A 231 8.29 4.72 2.76
C GLU A 231 7.03 4.87 1.89
N ILE A 232 6.05 5.64 2.36
CA ILE A 232 4.83 5.92 1.61
C ILE A 232 5.15 6.73 0.37
N LEU A 233 5.95 7.80 0.49
CA LEU A 233 6.36 8.63 -0.65
C LEU A 233 7.16 7.84 -1.68
N LEU A 234 8.14 7.04 -1.23
CA LEU A 234 8.94 6.18 -2.08
C LEU A 234 8.06 5.16 -2.83
N SER A 235 7.12 4.54 -2.11
CA SER A 235 6.17 3.63 -2.73
C SER A 235 5.24 4.32 -3.72
N THR A 236 4.75 5.53 -3.43
CA THR A 236 3.92 6.29 -4.37
C THR A 236 4.71 6.62 -5.64
N VAL A 237 5.98 7.05 -5.55
CA VAL A 237 6.79 7.30 -6.74
C VAL A 237 7.03 6.02 -7.55
N LYS A 238 7.29 4.88 -6.89
CA LYS A 238 7.40 3.58 -7.57
C LYS A 238 6.09 3.19 -8.28
N HIS A 239 4.95 3.43 -7.65
CA HIS A 239 3.61 3.20 -8.19
C HIS A 239 3.37 4.03 -9.46
N GLU A 240 3.63 5.34 -9.39
CA GLU A 240 3.49 6.24 -10.52
C GLU A 240 4.41 5.87 -11.70
N MET A 241 5.66 5.49 -11.40
CA MET A 241 6.57 4.96 -12.42
C MET A 241 5.99 3.72 -13.11
N LEU A 242 5.28 2.84 -12.38
CA LEU A 242 4.70 1.65 -12.96
C LEU A 242 3.58 1.96 -13.95
N HIS A 243 2.75 2.96 -13.68
CA HIS A 243 1.74 3.43 -14.63
C HIS A 243 2.37 3.92 -15.94
N ALA A 244 3.50 4.62 -15.84
CA ALA A 244 4.24 5.09 -17.01
C ALA A 244 4.97 3.95 -17.76
N LEU A 245 5.38 2.90 -17.05
CA LEU A 245 6.12 1.77 -17.63
C LEU A 245 5.21 0.69 -18.23
N GLY A 246 4.02 0.44 -17.67
CA GLY A 246 3.19 -0.63 -18.23
C GLY A 246 1.81 -0.89 -17.64
N PHE A 247 1.57 -0.60 -16.36
CA PHE A 247 0.29 -0.89 -15.73
C PHE A 247 -0.68 0.28 -15.91
N SER A 248 -1.26 0.43 -17.09
CA SER A 248 -2.21 1.51 -17.40
C SER A 248 -3.25 1.05 -18.41
N MET A 249 -4.48 1.56 -18.29
CA MET A 249 -5.61 1.20 -19.16
C MET A 249 -5.28 1.39 -20.64
N SER A 250 -4.60 2.49 -20.98
CA SER A 250 -4.18 2.80 -22.35
C SER A 250 -3.07 1.91 -22.90
N LEU A 251 -2.48 1.03 -22.09
CA LEU A 251 -1.40 0.11 -22.48
C LEU A 251 -1.87 -1.34 -22.61
N PHE A 252 -2.98 -1.76 -22.00
CA PHE A 252 -3.42 -3.16 -21.99
C PHE A 252 -3.65 -3.72 -23.40
N ALA A 253 -4.19 -2.93 -24.32
CA ALA A 253 -4.39 -3.36 -25.70
C ALA A 253 -3.07 -3.64 -26.44
N PHE A 254 -1.95 -3.13 -25.94
CA PHE A 254 -0.65 -3.23 -26.55
C PHE A 254 0.22 -4.38 -26.02
N TYR A 255 -0.26 -5.13 -25.03
CA TYR A 255 0.48 -6.25 -24.47
C TYR A 255 0.74 -7.33 -25.52
N ARG A 256 1.87 -8.01 -25.34
CA ARG A 256 2.38 -9.04 -26.25
C ARG A 256 2.78 -10.29 -25.47
N ASP A 257 2.72 -11.43 -26.14
CA ASP A 257 3.28 -12.66 -25.60
C ASP A 257 4.81 -12.62 -25.54
N SER A 258 5.41 -13.68 -24.97
CA SER A 258 6.87 -13.82 -24.86
C SER A 258 7.60 -13.84 -26.22
N ASN A 259 6.88 -14.14 -27.32
CA ASN A 259 7.39 -14.13 -28.69
C ASN A 259 7.20 -12.77 -29.39
N GLY A 260 6.70 -11.76 -28.67
CA GLY A 260 6.41 -10.43 -29.18
C GLY A 260 5.16 -10.36 -30.06
N ILE A 261 4.29 -11.37 -30.04
CA ILE A 261 3.03 -11.40 -30.79
C ILE A 261 1.96 -10.64 -29.97
N PRO A 262 1.23 -9.68 -30.56
CA PRO A 262 0.14 -8.99 -29.85
C PRO A 262 -0.93 -9.94 -29.32
N TYR A 263 -1.35 -9.76 -28.07
CA TYR A 263 -2.53 -10.46 -27.56
C TYR A 263 -3.81 -9.95 -28.23
N THR A 264 -3.87 -8.64 -28.47
CA THR A 264 -5.01 -7.96 -29.07
C THR A 264 -4.85 -7.88 -30.59
N PRO A 265 -5.89 -8.27 -31.37
CA PRO A 265 -5.91 -8.12 -32.82
C PRO A 265 -5.63 -6.68 -33.26
N ARG A 266 -4.92 -6.52 -34.37
CA ARG A 266 -4.55 -5.23 -34.95
C ARG A 266 -5.31 -5.00 -36.26
N ASN A 267 -5.70 -3.76 -36.51
CA ASN A 267 -6.23 -3.33 -37.80
C ASN A 267 -5.09 -3.36 -38.84
N GLU A 268 -5.37 -3.89 -40.04
CA GLU A 268 -4.36 -4.08 -41.10
C GLU A 268 -3.82 -2.76 -41.66
N ASP A 269 -4.66 -1.72 -41.71
CA ASP A 269 -4.30 -0.39 -42.25
C ASP A 269 -3.44 0.40 -41.27
N THR A 270 -3.76 0.34 -39.97
CA THR A 270 -3.11 1.18 -38.95
C THR A 270 -2.04 0.44 -38.14
N GLY A 271 -2.07 -0.89 -38.09
CA GLY A 271 -1.23 -1.70 -37.21
C GLY A 271 -1.56 -1.56 -35.72
N LYS A 272 -2.67 -0.91 -35.37
CA LYS A 272 -3.09 -0.61 -33.99
C LYS A 272 -4.36 -1.38 -33.61
N PRO A 273 -4.62 -1.58 -32.30
CA PRO A 273 -5.89 -2.16 -31.86
C PRO A 273 -7.07 -1.27 -32.23
N VAL A 274 -8.29 -1.78 -32.06
CA VAL A 274 -9.50 -0.98 -32.28
C VAL A 274 -9.60 0.11 -31.23
N LEU A 275 -9.95 1.32 -31.64
CA LEU A 275 -10.20 2.43 -30.72
C LEU A 275 -11.57 2.26 -30.05
N ASN A 276 -11.63 2.40 -28.73
CA ASN A 276 -12.87 2.48 -27.97
C ASN A 276 -13.21 3.94 -27.73
N GLU A 277 -14.23 4.45 -28.40
CA GLU A 277 -14.66 5.86 -28.30
C GLU A 277 -15.17 6.23 -26.90
N ASN A 278 -15.74 5.29 -26.14
CA ASN A 278 -16.22 5.60 -24.79
C ASN A 278 -15.06 5.77 -23.81
N LEU A 279 -14.04 4.91 -23.93
CA LEU A 279 -12.84 4.97 -23.09
C LEU A 279 -11.77 5.94 -23.63
N GLN A 280 -11.97 6.48 -24.84
CA GLN A 280 -10.99 7.34 -25.53
C GLN A 280 -9.59 6.70 -25.65
N THR A 281 -9.52 5.37 -25.65
CA THR A 281 -8.30 4.57 -25.69
C THR A 281 -8.50 3.24 -26.43
N TYR A 282 -7.42 2.50 -26.65
CA TYR A 282 -7.45 1.25 -27.42
C TYR A 282 -8.07 0.09 -26.63
N GLN A 283 -8.96 -0.66 -27.29
CA GLN A 283 -9.66 -1.79 -26.71
C GLN A 283 -8.73 -3.00 -26.60
N TRP A 284 -8.55 -3.54 -25.39
CA TRP A 284 -7.85 -4.81 -25.15
C TRP A 284 -8.72 -6.02 -25.50
N SER A 285 -8.08 -7.18 -25.66
CA SER A 285 -8.75 -8.46 -25.86
C SER A 285 -8.98 -9.24 -24.56
N ASP A 286 -9.86 -10.25 -24.63
CA ASP A 286 -10.14 -11.22 -23.55
C ASP A 286 -8.92 -12.08 -23.15
N LYS A 287 -7.80 -11.99 -23.88
CA LYS A 287 -6.53 -12.63 -23.49
C LYS A 287 -5.75 -11.80 -22.47
N VAL A 288 -6.08 -10.52 -22.32
CA VAL A 288 -5.41 -9.60 -21.38
C VAL A 288 -6.31 -9.39 -20.17
N ILE A 289 -7.51 -8.85 -20.38
CA ILE A 289 -8.50 -8.65 -19.33
C ILE A 289 -9.81 -9.29 -19.75
N LYS A 290 -10.39 -10.07 -18.84
CA LYS A 290 -11.67 -10.75 -19.06
C LYS A 290 -12.60 -10.55 -17.88
N ARG A 291 -13.87 -10.34 -18.19
CA ARG A 291 -14.94 -10.23 -17.19
C ARG A 291 -15.51 -11.60 -16.83
N PHE A 292 -15.66 -11.86 -15.54
CA PHE A 292 -16.27 -13.07 -14.98
C PHE A 292 -17.47 -12.71 -14.12
N GLU A 293 -18.42 -13.64 -13.98
CA GLU A 293 -19.58 -13.52 -13.11
C GLU A 293 -19.47 -14.51 -11.94
N ARG A 294 -19.44 -13.98 -10.71
CA ARG A 294 -19.61 -14.75 -9.48
C ARG A 294 -21.10 -14.82 -9.16
N LYS A 295 -21.75 -15.94 -9.50
CA LYS A 295 -23.22 -16.11 -9.38
C LYS A 295 -23.73 -16.12 -7.94
N ASN A 296 -22.92 -16.63 -7.02
CA ASN A 296 -23.28 -16.85 -5.62
C ASN A 296 -22.49 -15.92 -4.71
N TRP A 297 -22.52 -14.60 -4.94
CA TRP A 297 -21.88 -13.64 -4.06
C TRP A 297 -22.76 -13.39 -2.83
N LEU A 298 -22.35 -13.88 -1.65
CA LEU A 298 -23.16 -13.75 -0.44
C LEU A 298 -23.08 -12.33 0.15
N VAL A 299 -24.23 -11.70 0.35
CA VAL A 299 -24.38 -10.43 1.09
C VAL A 299 -25.45 -10.59 2.17
N LYS A 300 -25.69 -9.56 3.01
CA LYS A 300 -26.73 -9.59 4.06
C LYS A 300 -28.11 -10.01 3.52
N SER A 301 -28.48 -9.57 2.31
CA SER A 301 -29.77 -9.90 1.71
C SER A 301 -29.83 -11.23 0.95
N GLY A 302 -28.80 -12.09 1.06
CA GLY A 302 -28.71 -13.37 0.37
C GLY A 302 -27.68 -13.38 -0.76
N PHE A 303 -27.81 -14.30 -1.71
CA PHE A 303 -26.88 -14.42 -2.84
C PHE A 303 -27.26 -13.46 -3.98
N VAL A 304 -26.26 -12.77 -4.53
CA VAL A 304 -26.39 -11.89 -5.69
C VAL A 304 -25.31 -12.20 -6.74
N PRO A 305 -25.56 -11.93 -8.03
CA PRO A 305 -24.49 -11.99 -9.02
C PRO A 305 -23.54 -10.79 -8.85
N ARG A 306 -22.24 -11.03 -9.01
CA ARG A 306 -21.20 -9.99 -9.05
C ARG A 306 -20.32 -10.15 -10.28
N HIS A 307 -20.10 -9.06 -11.00
CA HIS A 307 -19.16 -9.02 -12.11
C HIS A 307 -17.78 -8.60 -11.62
N VAL A 308 -16.76 -9.26 -12.14
CA VAL A 308 -15.36 -9.08 -11.74
C VAL A 308 -14.49 -9.04 -12.99
N ASP A 309 -13.72 -7.96 -13.16
CA ASP A 309 -12.75 -7.85 -14.25
C ASP A 309 -11.39 -8.37 -13.76
N MET A 310 -10.77 -9.27 -14.52
CA MET A 310 -9.52 -9.91 -14.13
C MET A 310 -8.44 -9.78 -15.20
N MET A 311 -7.21 -9.53 -14.77
CA MET A 311 -6.01 -9.73 -15.58
C MET A 311 -5.74 -11.23 -15.72
N VAL A 312 -5.87 -11.76 -16.93
CA VAL A 312 -5.82 -13.20 -17.23
C VAL A 312 -4.55 -13.63 -17.98
N THR A 313 -3.51 -12.78 -17.94
CA THR A 313 -2.25 -13.06 -18.60
C THR A 313 -1.48 -14.20 -17.92
N PRO A 314 -0.64 -14.97 -18.65
CA PRO A 314 -0.17 -16.27 -18.18
C PRO A 314 0.65 -16.26 -16.88
N ASN A 315 1.59 -15.32 -16.70
CA ASN A 315 2.38 -15.24 -15.48
C ASN A 315 1.57 -14.70 -14.31
N VAL A 316 0.69 -13.72 -14.55
CA VAL A 316 -0.23 -13.22 -13.52
C VAL A 316 -1.09 -14.37 -12.98
N VAL A 317 -1.72 -15.15 -13.85
CA VAL A 317 -2.52 -16.33 -13.49
C VAL A 317 -1.69 -17.33 -12.70
N ARG A 318 -0.47 -17.62 -13.15
CA ARG A 318 0.46 -18.54 -12.46
C ARG A 318 0.75 -18.07 -11.03
N GLU A 319 1.16 -16.81 -10.87
CA GLU A 319 1.54 -16.27 -9.55
C GLU A 319 0.34 -16.15 -8.61
N VAL A 320 -0.86 -15.74 -9.06
CA VAL A 320 -2.02 -15.66 -8.15
C VAL A 320 -2.51 -17.04 -7.69
N ARG A 321 -2.48 -18.05 -8.56
CA ARG A 321 -2.86 -19.42 -8.19
C ARG A 321 -1.94 -19.99 -7.14
N GLU A 322 -0.64 -19.81 -7.33
CA GLU A 322 0.39 -20.21 -6.38
C GLU A 322 0.26 -19.42 -5.06
N TYR A 323 0.10 -18.10 -5.14
CA TYR A 323 0.04 -17.22 -3.99
C TYR A 323 -1.15 -17.50 -3.07
N PHE A 324 -2.36 -17.61 -3.63
CA PHE A 324 -3.57 -17.89 -2.86
C PHE A 324 -3.74 -19.39 -2.55
N ASN A 325 -2.96 -20.27 -3.17
CA ASN A 325 -3.21 -21.73 -3.18
C ASN A 325 -4.62 -22.07 -3.72
N CYS A 326 -4.94 -21.50 -4.89
CA CYS A 326 -6.23 -21.70 -5.56
C CYS A 326 -6.03 -22.03 -7.05
N PRO A 327 -5.98 -23.31 -7.44
CA PRO A 327 -5.68 -23.72 -8.83
C PRO A 327 -6.73 -23.32 -9.87
N GLU A 328 -7.98 -23.09 -9.45
CA GLU A 328 -9.11 -22.74 -10.32
C GLU A 328 -9.27 -21.22 -10.56
N LEU A 329 -8.49 -20.38 -9.85
CA LEU A 329 -8.56 -18.93 -10.00
C LEU A 329 -8.21 -18.50 -11.43
N GLU A 330 -9.05 -17.67 -12.04
CA GLU A 330 -8.98 -17.35 -13.47
C GLU A 330 -7.97 -16.24 -13.80
N GLY A 331 -7.63 -15.40 -12.83
CA GLY A 331 -6.73 -14.25 -12.99
C GLY A 331 -6.62 -13.41 -11.72
N ALA A 332 -5.91 -12.29 -11.81
CA ALA A 332 -5.84 -11.31 -10.74
C ALA A 332 -6.96 -10.29 -10.88
N GLU A 333 -7.74 -10.09 -9.82
CA GLU A 333 -8.85 -9.15 -9.79
C GLU A 333 -8.37 -7.69 -9.90
N LEU A 334 -9.00 -6.93 -10.78
CA LEU A 334 -8.76 -5.51 -10.97
C LEU A 334 -9.82 -4.70 -10.21
N GLU A 335 -9.39 -3.55 -9.71
CA GLU A 335 -10.24 -2.62 -8.95
C GLU A 335 -11.48 -2.22 -9.75
N ASN A 336 -12.65 -2.29 -9.11
CA ASN A 336 -13.95 -1.99 -9.72
C ASN A 336 -14.67 -0.80 -9.05
N GLN A 337 -14.07 -0.20 -8.02
CA GLN A 337 -14.59 0.97 -7.31
C GLN A 337 -13.64 2.18 -7.48
N GLY A 338 -14.15 3.37 -7.13
CA GLY A 338 -13.43 4.63 -7.26
C GLY A 338 -13.88 5.46 -8.47
N GLU A 339 -13.06 6.45 -8.85
CA GLU A 339 -13.27 7.25 -10.07
C GLU A 339 -12.65 6.52 -11.28
N ASP A 340 -12.84 7.05 -12.49
CA ASP A 340 -12.26 6.50 -13.74
C ASP A 340 -10.74 6.27 -13.68
N GLY A 341 -10.06 6.98 -12.78
CA GLY A 341 -8.63 6.85 -12.55
C GLY A 341 -8.19 5.82 -11.51
N THR A 342 -9.13 5.06 -10.94
CA THR A 342 -8.85 3.98 -10.00
C THR A 342 -9.24 2.63 -10.61
N VAL A 343 -10.39 2.59 -11.28
CA VAL A 343 -10.96 1.38 -11.88
C VAL A 343 -10.07 0.82 -12.99
N LEU A 344 -9.88 -0.51 -13.00
CA LEU A 344 -9.09 -1.30 -13.96
C LEU A 344 -7.57 -1.02 -14.02
N THR A 345 -7.08 0.08 -13.48
CA THR A 345 -5.64 0.42 -13.49
C THR A 345 -4.91 0.02 -12.22
N HIS A 346 -5.63 -0.64 -11.30
CA HIS A 346 -5.13 -1.06 -10.00
C HIS A 346 -5.59 -2.49 -9.70
N TRP A 347 -4.88 -3.14 -8.78
CA TRP A 347 -5.32 -4.38 -8.17
C TRP A 347 -6.48 -4.15 -7.21
N GLU A 348 -7.41 -5.11 -7.17
CA GLU A 348 -8.53 -5.11 -6.22
C GLU A 348 -8.04 -5.13 -4.77
N LYS A 349 -8.39 -4.09 -4.02
CA LYS A 349 -7.85 -3.90 -2.69
C LYS A 349 -8.35 -4.94 -1.70
N ARG A 350 -9.55 -5.50 -1.85
CA ARG A 350 -10.07 -6.56 -0.97
C ARG A 350 -9.15 -7.77 -0.89
N VAL A 351 -8.55 -8.19 -2.01
CA VAL A 351 -7.74 -9.42 -2.07
C VAL A 351 -6.24 -9.16 -2.10
N PHE A 352 -5.80 -7.92 -2.37
CA PHE A 352 -4.38 -7.56 -2.45
C PHE A 352 -3.91 -6.52 -1.42
N GLU A 353 -4.81 -5.86 -0.69
CA GLU A 353 -4.58 -4.90 0.41
C GLU A 353 -3.31 -4.05 0.36
N ASN A 354 -2.18 -4.54 0.89
CA ASN A 354 -0.91 -3.80 0.98
C ASN A 354 -0.05 -3.88 -0.29
N GLU A 355 -0.55 -4.45 -1.39
CA GLU A 355 0.08 -4.33 -2.71
C GLU A 355 0.10 -2.86 -3.13
N ALA A 356 1.26 -2.38 -3.55
CA ALA A 356 1.51 -0.98 -3.86
C ALA A 356 0.69 -0.47 -5.05
N MET A 357 0.22 -1.34 -5.94
CA MET A 357 -0.65 -1.05 -7.08
C MET A 357 -2.14 -1.25 -6.77
N THR A 358 -2.54 -1.32 -5.49
CA THR A 358 -3.94 -1.09 -5.10
C THR A 358 -4.29 0.39 -5.19
N GLY A 359 -5.57 0.72 -5.38
CA GLY A 359 -6.03 2.09 -5.59
C GLY A 359 -5.95 3.01 -4.35
N ALA A 360 -5.46 2.52 -3.21
CA ALA A 360 -5.25 3.35 -2.02
C ALA A 360 -4.14 2.79 -1.11
N HIS A 361 -3.33 3.69 -0.54
CA HIS A 361 -2.36 3.32 0.49
C HIS A 361 -3.01 3.31 1.88
N THR A 362 -2.98 2.15 2.54
CA THR A 362 -3.59 1.92 3.86
C THR A 362 -2.59 1.48 4.92
N GLN A 363 -1.61 0.66 4.53
CA GLN A 363 -0.49 0.22 5.36
C GLN A 363 0.63 -0.39 4.49
N ASN A 364 1.88 -0.28 4.97
CA ASN A 364 3.11 -0.87 4.42
C ASN A 364 3.05 -1.34 2.94
N PRO A 365 3.04 -0.41 1.96
CA PRO A 365 2.85 -0.76 0.56
C PRO A 365 4.07 -1.49 -0.02
N ILE A 366 3.83 -2.58 -0.76
CA ILE A 366 4.89 -3.44 -1.31
C ILE A 366 4.68 -3.74 -2.79
N ILE A 367 5.77 -3.94 -3.53
CA ILE A 367 5.71 -4.47 -4.90
C ILE A 367 5.83 -5.99 -4.85
N SER A 368 4.75 -6.67 -5.20
CA SER A 368 4.64 -8.13 -5.12
C SER A 368 5.18 -8.83 -6.36
N ARG A 369 5.32 -10.16 -6.26
CA ARG A 369 5.59 -11.02 -7.42
C ARG A 369 4.50 -10.93 -8.49
N ILE A 370 3.25 -10.65 -8.09
CA ILE A 370 2.11 -10.54 -9.01
C ILE A 370 2.24 -9.30 -9.88
N THR A 371 2.65 -8.16 -9.31
CA THR A 371 2.92 -6.93 -10.06
C THR A 371 4.11 -7.10 -11.01
N LEU A 372 5.18 -7.76 -10.56
CA LEU A 372 6.31 -8.08 -11.45
C LEU A 372 5.91 -9.04 -12.58
N ALA A 373 5.01 -9.99 -12.32
CA ALA A 373 4.45 -10.86 -13.36
C ALA A 373 3.62 -10.10 -14.40
N LEU A 374 2.83 -9.11 -13.98
CA LEU A 374 2.14 -8.21 -14.93
C LEU A 374 3.16 -7.50 -15.83
N MET A 375 4.26 -7.00 -15.25
CA MET A 375 5.30 -6.32 -16.03
C MET A 375 5.97 -7.24 -17.03
N GLU A 376 6.20 -8.51 -16.69
CA GLU A 376 6.70 -9.52 -17.63
C GLU A 376 5.66 -9.85 -18.71
N ASP A 377 4.38 -9.97 -18.34
CA ASP A 377 3.28 -10.27 -19.26
C ASP A 377 2.92 -9.13 -20.23
N THR A 378 3.49 -7.94 -20.04
CA THR A 378 3.45 -6.90 -21.09
C THR A 378 4.14 -7.34 -22.38
N GLY A 379 5.10 -8.28 -22.28
CA GLY A 379 5.97 -8.72 -23.36
C GLY A 379 7.14 -7.76 -23.65
N TRP A 380 7.20 -6.62 -22.95
CA TRP A 380 8.25 -5.61 -23.09
C TRP A 380 9.45 -5.88 -22.21
N TYR A 381 9.20 -6.47 -21.03
CA TYR A 381 10.19 -6.69 -20.00
C TYR A 381 10.31 -8.17 -19.65
N LYS A 382 11.43 -8.53 -19.03
CA LYS A 382 11.56 -9.75 -18.22
C LYS A 382 11.74 -9.33 -16.77
N ALA A 383 10.97 -9.92 -15.86
CA ALA A 383 10.98 -9.48 -14.48
C ALA A 383 12.03 -10.23 -13.64
N ASN A 384 12.68 -9.50 -12.74
CA ASN A 384 13.53 -10.03 -11.71
C ASN A 384 12.73 -10.24 -10.43
N TYR A 385 12.13 -11.42 -10.28
CA TYR A 385 11.30 -11.73 -9.11
C TYR A 385 12.06 -11.72 -7.77
N SER A 386 13.40 -11.67 -7.77
CA SER A 386 14.18 -11.48 -6.53
C SER A 386 14.00 -10.09 -5.91
N GLN A 387 13.52 -9.11 -6.68
CA GLN A 387 13.22 -7.77 -6.18
C GLN A 387 11.82 -7.66 -5.57
N ALA A 388 10.99 -8.70 -5.69
CA ALA A 388 9.65 -8.69 -5.09
C ALA A 388 9.73 -8.75 -3.56
N SER A 389 8.90 -7.94 -2.92
CA SER A 389 8.67 -8.01 -1.48
C SER A 389 7.70 -9.15 -1.15
N GLU A 390 7.83 -9.71 0.05
CA GLU A 390 6.90 -10.72 0.54
C GLU A 390 5.59 -10.09 1.01
N MET A 391 4.48 -10.49 0.40
CA MET A 391 3.12 -10.13 0.82
C MET A 391 2.54 -11.26 1.67
N LYS A 392 1.98 -10.96 2.85
CA LYS A 392 1.31 -11.97 3.70
C LYS A 392 -0.21 -11.99 3.55
N TRP A 393 -0.82 -10.86 3.17
CA TRP A 393 -2.26 -10.73 3.02
C TRP A 393 -2.83 -11.77 2.05
N GLY A 394 -3.72 -12.65 2.52
CA GLY A 394 -4.37 -13.64 1.66
C GLY A 394 -3.53 -14.86 1.28
N LYS A 395 -2.22 -14.90 1.61
CA LYS A 395 -1.30 -15.98 1.22
C LYS A 395 -1.80 -17.35 1.68
N GLY A 396 -2.02 -18.25 0.75
CA GLY A 396 -2.45 -19.63 1.01
C GLY A 396 -3.85 -19.78 1.60
N LEU A 397 -4.68 -18.73 1.62
CA LEU A 397 -6.04 -18.79 2.21
C LEU A 397 -7.07 -19.54 1.35
N GLY A 398 -6.71 -19.91 0.12
CA GLY A 398 -7.49 -20.76 -0.78
C GLY A 398 -8.59 -20.02 -1.55
N CYS A 399 -9.32 -20.78 -2.37
CA CYS A 399 -10.37 -20.26 -3.25
C CYS A 399 -11.51 -19.59 -2.49
N ASP A 400 -11.84 -20.07 -1.28
CA ASP A 400 -12.88 -19.48 -0.44
C ASP A 400 -12.57 -18.02 -0.07
N PHE A 401 -11.30 -17.64 0.06
CA PHE A 401 -10.92 -16.25 0.37
C PHE A 401 -11.06 -15.34 -0.85
N VAL A 402 -10.47 -15.76 -1.97
CA VAL A 402 -10.30 -14.90 -3.15
C VAL A 402 -11.55 -14.85 -4.03
N MET A 403 -12.33 -15.93 -4.11
CA MET A 403 -13.47 -16.03 -5.04
C MET A 403 -14.84 -15.73 -4.40
N LYS A 404 -14.92 -15.63 -3.06
CA LYS A 404 -16.17 -15.37 -2.33
C LYS A 404 -16.15 -14.01 -1.65
N SER A 405 -17.31 -13.61 -1.14
CA SER A 405 -17.43 -12.36 -0.39
C SER A 405 -16.75 -12.46 0.98
N CYS A 406 -16.29 -11.34 1.50
CA CYS A 406 -15.77 -11.29 2.86
C CYS A 406 -16.84 -11.67 3.89
N LYS A 407 -18.13 -11.42 3.62
CA LYS A 407 -19.22 -11.94 4.45
C LYS A 407 -19.19 -13.46 4.52
N GLU A 408 -19.12 -14.14 3.38
CA GLU A 408 -19.10 -15.61 3.35
C GLU A 408 -17.87 -16.16 4.06
N TRP A 409 -16.70 -15.57 3.84
CA TRP A 409 -15.48 -15.90 4.57
C TRP A 409 -15.65 -15.76 6.08
N ILE A 410 -16.12 -14.60 6.54
CA ILE A 410 -16.31 -14.30 7.97
C ILE A 410 -17.28 -15.31 8.59
N SER A 411 -18.44 -15.55 7.96
CA SER A 411 -19.43 -16.53 8.43
C SER A 411 -18.85 -17.94 8.48
N MET A 412 -18.24 -18.42 7.38
CA MET A 412 -17.67 -19.78 7.31
C MET A 412 -16.58 -20.03 8.35
N LYS A 413 -15.72 -19.02 8.61
CA LYS A 413 -14.65 -19.14 9.60
C LYS A 413 -15.19 -19.07 11.02
N ALA A 414 -16.09 -18.13 11.30
CA ALA A 414 -16.72 -17.99 12.62
C ALA A 414 -17.49 -19.25 13.02
N ASP A 415 -18.28 -19.84 12.12
CA ASP A 415 -19.06 -21.06 12.36
C ASP A 415 -18.18 -22.28 12.71
N ARG A 416 -16.93 -22.28 12.22
CA ARG A 416 -15.92 -23.32 12.50
C ARG A 416 -15.04 -23.00 13.70
N GLY A 417 -15.27 -21.88 14.40
CA GLY A 417 -14.39 -21.39 15.47
C GLY A 417 -12.97 -21.09 15.00
N MET A 418 -12.80 -20.78 13.71
CA MET A 418 -11.51 -20.42 13.12
C MET A 418 -11.33 -18.90 13.11
N SER A 419 -10.07 -18.46 12.99
CA SER A 419 -9.77 -17.05 12.76
C SER A 419 -10.45 -16.53 11.50
N ILE A 420 -11.08 -15.36 11.62
CA ILE A 420 -11.68 -14.61 10.51
C ILE A 420 -10.67 -13.70 9.80
N HIS A 421 -9.46 -13.57 10.34
CA HIS A 421 -8.39 -12.78 9.74
C HIS A 421 -8.11 -13.21 8.29
N PRO A 422 -7.74 -12.25 7.41
CA PRO A 422 -7.39 -10.86 7.74
C PRO A 422 -8.57 -9.90 7.96
N PHE A 423 -9.80 -10.32 7.63
CA PHE A 423 -11.01 -9.53 7.90
C PHE A 423 -11.34 -9.48 9.40
N CYS A 424 -12.21 -8.56 9.79
CA CYS A 424 -12.59 -8.36 11.19
C CYS A 424 -14.08 -8.01 11.34
N ASN A 425 -14.62 -8.09 12.56
CA ASN A 425 -16.03 -7.80 12.83
C ASN A 425 -16.24 -7.03 14.15
N LYS A 426 -15.23 -6.28 14.59
CA LYS A 426 -15.23 -5.55 15.86
C LYS A 426 -15.39 -4.05 15.63
N VAL A 427 -16.41 -3.45 16.23
CA VAL A 427 -16.55 -1.99 16.28
C VAL A 427 -15.59 -1.39 17.31
N LYS A 428 -15.08 -0.19 17.02
CA LYS A 428 -14.25 0.56 17.98
C LYS A 428 -15.08 0.91 19.22
N ARG A 429 -14.49 0.72 20.41
CA ARG A 429 -15.13 0.96 21.71
C ARG A 429 -14.17 1.66 22.67
N ASP A 430 -14.71 2.13 23.79
CA ASP A 430 -13.96 2.61 24.95
C ASP A 430 -14.20 1.63 26.13
N PRO A 431 -13.16 1.05 26.75
CA PRO A 431 -11.74 1.16 26.39
C PRO A 431 -11.42 0.47 25.06
N LEU A 432 -10.42 1.01 24.36
CA LEU A 432 -10.04 0.54 23.03
C LEU A 432 -9.34 -0.82 23.12
N GLN A 433 -9.78 -1.76 22.30
CA GLN A 433 -9.15 -3.07 22.16
C GLN A 433 -8.35 -3.11 20.85
N THR A 434 -7.02 -3.23 20.95
CA THR A 434 -6.09 -3.38 19.82
C THR A 434 -5.77 -4.86 19.57
N GLU A 435 -5.32 -5.16 18.37
CA GLU A 435 -4.87 -6.49 17.95
C GLU A 435 -3.55 -6.35 17.18
N CYS A 436 -2.93 -7.45 16.76
CA CYS A 436 -1.79 -7.40 15.84
C CYS A 436 -2.22 -7.60 14.39
N THR A 437 -1.48 -6.99 13.46
CA THR A 437 -1.54 -7.39 12.05
C THR A 437 -1.11 -8.85 11.88
N ASP A 438 -1.57 -9.53 10.82
CA ASP A 438 -1.22 -10.93 10.53
C ASP A 438 0.29 -11.17 10.40
N ASP A 439 1.03 -10.16 9.96
CA ASP A 439 2.48 -10.21 9.85
C ASP A 439 3.21 -9.82 11.16
N ARG A 440 2.47 -9.39 12.18
CA ARG A 440 2.91 -8.84 13.47
C ARG A 440 3.81 -7.62 13.35
N SER A 441 3.82 -6.92 12.22
CA SER A 441 4.65 -5.72 12.06
C SER A 441 4.10 -4.52 12.82
N SER A 442 2.79 -4.52 13.15
CA SER A 442 2.11 -3.35 13.69
C SER A 442 1.02 -3.71 14.70
N VAL A 443 0.78 -2.79 15.64
CA VAL A 443 -0.45 -2.75 16.45
C VAL A 443 -1.56 -2.19 15.56
N ALA A 444 -2.74 -2.81 15.57
CA ALA A 444 -3.78 -2.51 14.61
C ALA A 444 -5.18 -2.55 15.23
N LEU A 445 -6.14 -2.03 14.46
CA LEU A 445 -7.55 -1.96 14.82
C LEU A 445 -8.40 -2.45 13.66
N CYS A 446 -9.56 -3.02 13.98
CA CYS A 446 -10.58 -3.26 12.98
C CYS A 446 -11.06 -1.91 12.42
N ASN A 447 -10.94 -1.73 11.10
CA ASN A 447 -11.34 -0.49 10.42
C ASN A 447 -12.86 -0.41 10.15
N LEU A 448 -13.66 -1.13 10.92
CA LEU A 448 -15.12 -1.12 10.86
C LEU A 448 -15.68 0.19 11.44
N ILE A 449 -16.44 0.93 10.64
CA ILE A 449 -17.05 2.20 11.02
C ILE A 449 -18.55 2.21 10.73
N ARG A 450 -19.28 3.14 11.37
CA ARG A 450 -20.67 3.44 11.05
C ARG A 450 -20.72 4.56 10.00
N TYR A 451 -21.43 4.32 8.92
CA TYR A 451 -21.72 5.31 7.88
C TYR A 451 -22.97 6.14 8.24
N PRO A 452 -23.08 7.38 7.72
CA PRO A 452 -24.28 8.20 7.92
C PRO A 452 -25.51 7.62 7.20
N ASN A 453 -25.30 6.91 6.09
CA ASN A 453 -26.34 6.30 5.28
C ASN A 453 -26.14 4.78 5.22
N ILE A 454 -27.22 4.05 4.94
CA ILE A 454 -27.18 2.61 4.71
C ILE A 454 -26.29 2.32 3.50
N LEU A 455 -25.39 1.36 3.64
CA LEU A 455 -24.52 0.92 2.54
C LEU A 455 -25.34 0.22 1.45
N PRO A 456 -24.92 0.29 0.17
CA PRO A 456 -25.55 -0.48 -0.90
C PRO A 456 -25.63 -1.97 -0.55
N LYS A 457 -26.71 -2.65 -0.95
CA LYS A 457 -26.95 -4.07 -0.59
C LYS A 457 -25.79 -5.00 -0.96
N SER A 458 -25.08 -4.70 -2.04
CA SER A 458 -23.89 -5.44 -2.50
C SER A 458 -22.71 -5.40 -1.53
N TYR A 459 -22.66 -4.42 -0.62
CA TYR A 459 -21.58 -4.16 0.32
C TYR A 459 -22.01 -4.32 1.78
N GLN A 460 -23.20 -4.87 2.03
CA GLN A 460 -23.66 -5.18 3.39
C GLN A 460 -23.11 -6.54 3.81
N ASN A 461 -22.04 -6.51 4.61
CA ASN A 461 -21.20 -7.68 4.88
C ASN A 461 -21.53 -8.44 6.18
N PHE A 462 -22.57 -8.04 6.93
CA PHE A 462 -22.86 -8.57 8.26
C PHE A 462 -24.33 -8.90 8.47
N ASP A 463 -24.59 -10.05 9.11
CA ASP A 463 -25.91 -10.40 9.63
C ASP A 463 -26.10 -9.86 11.05
N GLN A 464 -25.04 -9.93 11.86
CA GLN A 464 -24.98 -9.39 13.22
C GLN A 464 -23.56 -8.88 13.51
N ILE A 465 -23.47 -7.79 14.28
CA ILE A 465 -22.21 -7.26 14.80
C ILE A 465 -22.32 -7.15 16.32
N LYS A 466 -21.32 -7.63 17.05
CA LYS A 466 -21.33 -7.57 18.52
C LYS A 466 -21.37 -6.10 18.97
N TYR A 467 -22.28 -5.78 19.89
CA TYR A 467 -22.51 -4.42 20.42
C TYR A 467 -23.12 -3.41 19.44
N VAL A 468 -23.71 -3.89 18.34
CA VAL A 468 -24.54 -3.08 17.44
C VAL A 468 -26.00 -3.51 17.60
N GLU A 469 -26.93 -2.56 17.57
CA GLU A 469 -28.37 -2.85 17.65
C GLU A 469 -28.84 -3.63 16.42
N SER A 470 -29.71 -4.62 16.66
CA SER A 470 -30.21 -5.46 15.56
C SER A 470 -30.98 -4.62 14.54
N GLY A 471 -30.62 -4.75 13.27
CA GLY A 471 -31.20 -3.97 12.18
C GLY A 471 -30.32 -2.80 11.72
N GLU A 472 -29.35 -2.36 12.53
CA GLU A 472 -28.42 -1.29 12.15
C GLU A 472 -27.21 -1.78 11.34
N GLU A 473 -27.01 -3.08 11.14
CA GLU A 473 -25.78 -3.62 10.53
C GLU A 473 -25.56 -3.10 9.09
N GLY A 474 -26.63 -2.69 8.40
CA GLY A 474 -26.55 -2.10 7.07
C GLY A 474 -25.83 -0.75 7.02
N TYR A 475 -25.64 -0.08 8.17
CA TYR A 475 -24.85 1.15 8.29
C TYR A 475 -23.37 0.88 8.52
N TYR A 476 -22.94 -0.37 8.73
CA TYR A 476 -21.58 -0.70 9.11
C TYR A 476 -20.80 -1.37 7.98
N GLY A 477 -19.58 -0.89 7.76
CA GLY A 477 -18.64 -1.46 6.79
C GLY A 477 -17.21 -1.01 7.09
N GLY A 478 -16.24 -1.62 6.42
CA GLY A 478 -14.85 -1.19 6.46
C GLY A 478 -14.72 0.24 5.93
N SER A 479 -13.86 1.06 6.56
CA SER A 479 -13.69 2.48 6.22
C SER A 479 -13.08 2.71 4.83
N VAL A 480 -12.51 1.67 4.22
CA VAL A 480 -11.86 1.70 2.91
C VAL A 480 -12.85 1.19 1.87
N SER A 481 -13.43 2.11 1.11
CA SER A 481 -14.46 1.76 0.13
C SER A 481 -13.97 0.79 -0.93
N LEU A 482 -12.73 0.98 -1.42
CA LEU A 482 -12.06 0.15 -2.44
C LEU A 482 -11.84 -1.32 -2.02
N ALA A 483 -11.96 -1.63 -0.72
CA ALA A 483 -11.90 -3.00 -0.25
C ALA A 483 -13.31 -3.61 -0.17
N ASP A 484 -14.24 -3.22 -1.05
CA ASP A 484 -15.66 -3.63 -1.03
C ASP A 484 -16.39 -3.37 0.30
N TYR A 485 -15.95 -2.36 1.06
CA TYR A 485 -16.39 -2.15 2.44
C TYR A 485 -16.20 -3.38 3.34
N CYS A 486 -15.34 -4.32 2.96
CA CYS A 486 -14.92 -5.42 3.81
C CYS A 486 -13.99 -4.87 4.89
N PRO A 487 -14.35 -4.96 6.19
CA PRO A 487 -13.49 -4.48 7.24
C PRO A 487 -12.36 -5.47 7.52
N TYR A 488 -11.19 -4.92 7.84
CA TYR A 488 -9.98 -5.66 8.13
C TYR A 488 -9.15 -4.97 9.20
N ILE A 489 -8.16 -5.70 9.71
CA ILE A 489 -7.22 -5.18 10.70
C ILE A 489 -6.24 -4.24 10.01
N GLN A 490 -6.26 -2.97 10.42
CA GLN A 490 -5.49 -1.90 9.80
C GLN A 490 -4.64 -1.14 10.82
N GLU A 491 -3.44 -0.76 10.40
CA GLU A 491 -2.58 0.20 11.09
C GLU A 491 -3.28 1.54 11.35
N PHE A 492 -2.89 2.19 12.44
CA PHE A 492 -3.40 3.51 12.80
C PHE A 492 -2.31 4.43 13.33
N THR A 493 -2.65 5.71 13.46
CA THR A 493 -1.79 6.72 14.08
C THR A 493 -2.40 7.22 15.38
N TRP A 494 -1.56 7.37 16.40
CA TRP A 494 -1.93 7.97 17.67
C TRP A 494 -1.96 9.48 17.50
N LYS A 495 -3.10 10.14 17.76
CA LYS A 495 -3.19 11.61 17.75
C LYS A 495 -3.54 12.17 19.12
N ALA A 496 -3.03 13.36 19.40
CA ALA A 496 -3.41 14.17 20.56
C ALA A 496 -3.79 15.56 20.08
N LYS A 497 -5.05 15.98 20.30
CA LYS A 497 -5.61 17.24 19.78
C LYS A 497 -5.37 17.40 18.26
N ASP A 498 -5.69 16.36 17.50
CA ASP A 498 -5.52 16.25 16.03
C ASP A 498 -4.08 16.29 15.49
N VAL A 499 -3.07 16.35 16.36
CA VAL A 499 -1.66 16.23 15.97
C VAL A 499 -1.21 14.79 16.11
N ILE A 500 -0.63 14.23 15.04
CA ILE A 500 -0.01 12.89 15.06
C ILE A 500 1.13 12.88 16.07
N VAL A 501 1.04 11.99 17.05
CA VAL A 501 2.04 11.77 18.10
C VAL A 501 3.01 10.67 17.70
N ARG A 502 2.51 9.55 17.18
CA ARG A 502 3.29 8.39 16.74
C ARG A 502 2.45 7.45 15.85
N GLY A 503 3.10 6.64 15.03
CA GLY A 503 2.47 5.51 14.34
C GLY A 503 2.33 4.27 15.23
N SER A 504 1.85 3.17 14.64
CA SER A 504 1.65 1.88 15.31
C SER A 504 2.56 0.76 14.80
N HIS A 505 3.38 1.03 13.78
CA HIS A 505 4.33 0.08 13.23
C HIS A 505 5.50 -0.17 14.18
N CYS A 506 5.69 -1.42 14.60
CA CYS A 506 6.59 -1.83 15.67
C CYS A 506 8.07 -1.63 15.34
N ARG A 507 8.44 -1.58 14.05
CA ARG A 507 9.85 -1.49 13.65
C ARG A 507 10.43 -0.07 13.66
N PHE A 508 9.58 0.93 13.79
CA PHE A 508 9.99 2.34 13.71
C PHE A 508 10.34 2.87 15.09
N THR A 509 11.61 3.20 15.30
CA THR A 509 12.12 3.62 16.63
C THR A 509 11.48 4.92 17.12
N GLU A 510 11.06 5.79 16.22
CA GLU A 510 10.29 7.01 16.47
C GLU A 510 8.91 6.74 17.10
N ASN A 511 8.36 5.53 16.97
CA ASN A 511 7.08 5.15 17.54
C ASN A 511 7.16 4.73 19.02
N ASN A 512 8.35 4.78 19.64
CA ASN A 512 8.51 4.46 21.06
C ASN A 512 7.65 5.40 21.93
N PRO A 513 6.81 4.87 22.84
CA PRO A 513 6.07 5.71 23.77
C PRO A 513 7.03 6.45 24.72
N LYS A 514 6.67 7.67 25.11
CA LYS A 514 7.38 8.39 26.16
C LYS A 514 7.34 7.60 27.47
N PRO A 515 8.40 7.59 28.30
CA PRO A 515 8.46 6.76 29.51
C PRO A 515 7.26 6.92 30.44
N GLU A 516 6.75 8.14 30.60
CA GLU A 516 5.60 8.47 31.46
C GLU A 516 4.23 8.02 30.90
N LYS A 517 4.20 7.52 29.66
CA LYS A 517 3.02 6.95 28.99
C LYS A 517 3.25 5.53 28.50
N ASN A 518 4.32 4.86 28.95
CA ASN A 518 4.69 3.52 28.50
C ASN A 518 4.31 2.44 29.54
N PHE A 519 3.02 2.35 29.87
CA PHE A 519 2.55 1.51 30.97
C PHE A 519 2.74 0.00 30.70
N ALA A 520 2.70 -0.41 29.44
CA ALA A 520 2.84 -1.79 28.97
C ALA A 520 4.28 -2.13 28.59
N LEU A 521 5.21 -1.22 28.87
CA LEU A 521 6.65 -1.40 28.64
C LEU A 521 6.98 -1.77 27.19
N GLU A 522 6.22 -1.21 26.25
CA GLU A 522 6.42 -1.39 24.82
C GLU A 522 7.80 -0.88 24.38
N LYS A 523 8.36 -1.51 23.36
CA LYS A 523 9.61 -1.11 22.71
C LYS A 523 9.49 -1.27 21.20
N TYR A 524 9.73 -0.19 20.49
CA TYR A 524 9.71 -0.14 19.03
C TYR A 524 11.15 -0.07 18.48
N GLY A 525 11.39 -0.73 17.36
CA GLY A 525 12.70 -0.77 16.68
C GLY A 525 12.83 -1.98 15.75
N ASN A 526 13.91 -2.04 14.97
CA ASN A 526 14.07 -3.05 13.89
C ASN A 526 13.82 -4.51 14.31
N GLU A 527 14.10 -4.87 15.57
CA GLU A 527 13.89 -6.21 16.13
C GLU A 527 12.64 -6.31 17.04
N SER A 528 11.62 -5.50 16.77
CA SER A 528 10.35 -5.50 17.48
C SER A 528 9.20 -6.01 16.60
N LEU A 529 8.27 -6.74 17.23
CA LEU A 529 7.02 -7.22 16.65
C LEU A 529 5.84 -6.94 17.59
N CYS A 530 4.64 -7.01 17.06
CA CYS A 530 3.40 -6.92 17.81
C CYS A 530 3.08 -8.26 18.48
N PHE A 531 2.78 -8.21 19.78
CA PHE A 531 2.32 -9.34 20.58
C PHE A 531 0.97 -9.03 21.21
N GLU A 532 0.09 -10.02 21.24
CA GLU A 532 -1.20 -9.90 21.91
C GLU A 532 -1.00 -9.86 23.44
N HIS A 533 -1.89 -9.16 24.13
CA HIS A 533 -2.02 -9.15 25.58
C HIS A 533 -3.12 -10.13 26.01
N SER A 534 -3.13 -10.48 27.30
CA SER A 534 -4.28 -11.21 27.89
C SER A 534 -5.54 -10.34 27.89
N ASP A 535 -6.69 -10.94 28.22
CA ASP A 535 -7.97 -10.23 28.43
C ASP A 535 -7.98 -9.22 29.59
N HIS A 536 -6.88 -9.12 30.34
CA HIS A 536 -6.70 -8.16 31.42
C HIS A 536 -5.93 -6.93 30.97
N MET A 537 -6.46 -5.75 31.31
CA MET A 537 -5.81 -4.47 31.05
C MET A 537 -4.50 -4.33 31.84
N TRP A 538 -3.51 -3.69 31.22
CA TRP A 538 -2.28 -3.32 31.91
C TRP A 538 -2.53 -2.26 32.98
N GLU A 539 -1.92 -2.45 34.13
CA GLU A 539 -2.00 -1.56 35.29
C GLU A 539 -0.61 -1.08 35.68
N GLU A 540 -0.49 0.21 36.00
CA GLU A 540 0.71 0.80 36.56
C GLU A 540 0.38 1.42 37.93
N SER A 541 1.12 1.04 38.96
CA SER A 541 0.86 1.48 40.33
C SER A 541 2.12 2.00 41.02
N SER A 542 1.99 3.10 41.74
CA SER A 542 3.00 3.63 42.66
C SER A 542 2.37 3.77 44.04
N CYS A 543 3.18 4.07 45.05
CA CYS A 543 2.68 4.21 46.42
C CYS A 543 1.67 5.36 46.61
N LYS A 544 1.52 6.23 45.62
CA LYS A 544 0.64 7.41 45.67
C LYS A 544 -0.60 7.29 44.79
N GLN A 545 -0.56 6.46 43.74
CA GLN A 545 -1.59 6.44 42.71
C GLN A 545 -1.54 5.15 41.89
N ILE A 546 -2.70 4.73 41.39
CA ILE A 546 -2.86 3.64 40.43
C ILE A 546 -3.38 4.26 39.13
N ARG A 547 -2.84 3.83 38.01
CA ARG A 547 -3.23 4.25 36.67
C ARG A 547 -3.60 3.02 35.86
N GLN A 548 -4.76 3.07 35.20
CA GLN A 548 -5.23 2.05 34.28
C GLN A 548 -5.27 2.64 32.88
N TRP A 549 -4.83 1.89 31.88
CA TRP A 549 -4.75 2.38 30.50
C TRP A 549 -6.14 2.44 29.86
N GLN A 550 -6.36 3.45 29.03
CA GLN A 550 -7.50 3.59 28.11
C GLN A 550 -7.53 2.59 26.94
N HIS A 551 -6.46 1.81 26.69
CA HIS A 551 -6.42 0.83 25.60
C HIS A 551 -5.59 -0.39 25.98
N TRP A 552 -5.96 -1.56 25.45
CA TRP A 552 -5.35 -2.85 25.75
C TRP A 552 -5.52 -3.80 24.55
N GLY A 553 -4.86 -4.95 24.57
CA GLY A 553 -5.10 -6.03 23.61
C GLY A 553 -3.86 -6.43 22.84
N SER A 554 -2.98 -5.47 22.53
CA SER A 554 -1.69 -5.77 21.89
C SER A 554 -0.65 -4.66 22.13
N GLY A 555 0.63 -4.97 21.92
CA GLY A 555 1.73 -4.01 22.02
C GLY A 555 3.01 -4.47 21.34
N CYS A 556 3.93 -3.55 21.08
CA CYS A 556 5.20 -3.86 20.43
C CYS A 556 6.30 -4.22 21.43
N TYR A 557 6.99 -5.33 21.19
CA TYR A 557 8.09 -5.80 22.05
C TYR A 557 9.25 -6.31 21.22
N GLY A 558 10.46 -6.18 21.76
CA GLY A 558 11.64 -6.81 21.18
C GLY A 558 11.57 -8.34 21.33
N TYR A 559 12.18 -9.09 20.42
CA TYR A 559 12.20 -10.54 20.49
C TYR A 559 13.55 -11.14 20.11
N ARG A 560 13.78 -12.40 20.49
CA ARG A 560 14.93 -13.22 20.08
C ARG A 560 14.52 -14.66 19.83
N CYS A 561 15.16 -15.29 18.85
CA CYS A 561 14.99 -16.69 18.53
C CYS A 561 16.26 -17.44 18.91
N GLU A 562 16.25 -18.14 20.05
CA GLU A 562 17.42 -18.80 20.62
C GLU A 562 17.05 -20.13 21.27
N ASN A 563 17.94 -21.13 21.18
CA ASN A 563 17.77 -22.45 21.79
C ASN A 563 16.48 -23.17 21.35
N GLY A 564 16.07 -22.95 20.09
CA GLY A 564 14.84 -23.50 19.51
C GLY A 564 13.54 -22.92 20.09
N ARG A 565 13.59 -21.77 20.79
CA ARG A 565 12.43 -21.10 21.39
C ARG A 565 12.40 -19.61 21.09
N LEU A 566 11.20 -19.04 21.12
CA LEU A 566 10.95 -17.61 21.06
C LEU A 566 11.12 -16.99 22.45
N HIS A 567 11.80 -15.85 22.53
CA HIS A 567 11.96 -15.06 23.74
C HIS A 567 11.49 -13.62 23.50
N ILE A 568 10.70 -13.09 24.42
CA ILE A 568 10.13 -11.73 24.39
C ILE A 568 10.89 -10.85 25.39
N LEU A 569 11.32 -9.68 24.95
CA LEU A 569 12.09 -8.72 25.73
C LEU A 569 11.16 -7.66 26.32
N VAL A 570 11.05 -7.60 27.65
CA VAL A 570 10.18 -6.64 28.36
C VAL A 570 10.99 -5.94 29.44
N GLY A 571 11.18 -4.63 29.28
CA GLY A 571 12.11 -3.87 30.12
C GLY A 571 13.55 -4.41 30.02
N ASN A 572 14.11 -4.84 31.15
CA ASN A 572 15.45 -5.43 31.21
C ASN A 572 15.42 -6.98 31.31
N TYR A 573 14.26 -7.58 31.13
CA TYR A 573 14.05 -9.01 31.33
C TYR A 573 13.71 -9.71 30.02
N THR A 574 14.09 -10.99 29.95
CA THR A 574 13.82 -11.87 28.81
C THR A 574 12.90 -12.99 29.27
N TYR A 575 11.73 -13.08 28.63
CA TYR A 575 10.71 -14.06 28.93
C TYR A 575 10.64 -15.09 27.81
N ARG A 576 10.49 -16.37 28.15
CA ARG A 576 10.56 -17.46 27.18
C ARG A 576 9.18 -18.01 26.89
N CYS A 577 8.88 -18.20 25.61
CA CYS A 577 7.69 -18.90 25.16
C CYS A 577 7.96 -20.41 25.07
N TYR A 578 7.23 -21.18 25.88
CA TYR A 578 7.29 -22.62 25.94
C TYR A 578 6.29 -23.30 25.01
N HIS A 579 5.12 -22.70 24.81
CA HIS A 579 4.11 -23.15 23.86
C HIS A 579 3.29 -21.96 23.32
N ALA A 580 2.54 -22.19 22.24
CA ALA A 580 1.58 -21.21 21.72
C ALA A 580 0.47 -20.95 22.74
N ASN A 581 -0.06 -19.73 22.76
CA ASN A 581 -1.08 -19.25 23.69
C ASN A 581 -0.68 -19.28 25.19
N GLN A 582 0.62 -19.41 25.49
CA GLN A 582 1.11 -19.23 26.85
C GLN A 582 0.95 -17.77 27.27
N GLU A 583 0.30 -17.53 28.41
CA GLU A 583 0.27 -16.20 29.05
C GLU A 583 1.52 -16.00 29.91
N ILE A 584 2.29 -14.97 29.59
CA ILE A 584 3.44 -14.52 30.39
C ILE A 584 2.99 -13.35 31.24
N HIS A 585 2.76 -13.59 32.53
CA HIS A 585 2.44 -12.54 33.48
C HIS A 585 3.68 -11.69 33.79
N ILE A 586 3.59 -10.40 33.48
CA ILE A 586 4.61 -9.39 33.75
C ILE A 586 4.25 -8.67 35.05
N LYS A 587 5.19 -8.66 35.99
CA LYS A 587 5.06 -7.90 37.25
C LYS A 587 6.42 -7.36 37.68
N ILE A 588 6.77 -6.15 37.21
CA ILE A 588 8.10 -5.56 37.43
C ILE A 588 8.02 -4.08 37.85
N ILE A 589 8.99 -3.63 38.64
CA ILE A 589 9.16 -2.22 39.00
C ILE A 589 10.12 -1.54 38.02
N ARG A 590 9.69 -0.40 37.47
CA ARG A 590 10.52 0.48 36.64
C ARG A 590 10.17 1.92 36.95
N ASN A 591 11.18 2.78 37.11
CA ASN A 591 11.00 4.21 37.44
C ASN A 591 10.08 4.46 38.65
N GLU A 592 10.17 3.62 39.70
CA GLU A 592 9.31 3.65 40.92
C GLU A 592 7.85 3.22 40.71
N TRP A 593 7.49 2.72 39.53
CA TRP A 593 6.17 2.21 39.22
C TRP A 593 6.18 0.70 39.04
N LEU A 594 5.22 0.02 39.66
CA LEU A 594 4.93 -1.39 39.46
C LEU A 594 4.01 -1.55 38.24
N HIS A 595 4.54 -2.18 37.20
CA HIS A 595 3.81 -2.54 35.98
C HIS A 595 3.28 -3.97 36.11
N LYS A 596 1.98 -4.15 35.84
CA LYS A 596 1.31 -5.45 35.88
C LYS A 596 0.50 -5.67 34.60
N GLY A 597 0.73 -6.78 33.94
CA GLY A 597 -0.02 -7.19 32.74
C GLY A 597 0.38 -8.58 32.30
N ALA A 598 -0.05 -9.00 31.10
CA ALA A 598 0.40 -10.25 30.52
C ALA A 598 0.50 -10.17 28.99
N ILE A 599 1.44 -10.92 28.44
CA ILE A 599 1.69 -11.04 27.00
C ILE A 599 1.44 -12.50 26.60
N VAL A 600 0.75 -12.70 25.47
CA VAL A 600 0.42 -14.02 24.94
C VAL A 600 1.46 -14.44 23.92
N CYS A 601 2.04 -15.63 24.12
CA CYS A 601 3.04 -16.19 23.21
C CYS A 601 2.41 -16.71 21.91
N PRO A 602 2.86 -16.23 20.74
CA PRO A 602 2.47 -16.82 19.47
C PRO A 602 3.19 -18.16 19.23
N PRO A 603 2.73 -18.95 18.25
CA PRO A 603 3.47 -20.12 17.78
C PRO A 603 4.91 -19.76 17.40
N CYS A 604 5.89 -20.49 17.95
CA CYS A 604 7.31 -20.27 17.67
C CYS A 604 7.63 -20.27 16.16
N ARG A 605 6.98 -21.16 15.40
CA ARG A 605 7.20 -21.31 13.95
C ARG A 605 6.78 -20.07 13.16
N GLU A 606 5.83 -19.29 13.67
CA GLU A 606 5.35 -18.07 13.01
C GLU A 606 6.42 -16.97 13.01
N ILE A 607 7.23 -16.88 14.08
CA ILE A 607 8.22 -15.83 14.26
C ILE A 607 9.64 -16.31 13.95
N CYS A 608 10.01 -17.50 14.41
CA CYS A 608 11.40 -17.94 14.46
C CYS A 608 11.80 -18.97 13.39
N ALA A 609 10.86 -19.49 12.59
CA ALA A 609 11.18 -20.56 11.63
C ALA A 609 12.28 -20.19 10.63
N ALA A 610 12.20 -19.00 10.02
CA ALA A 610 13.20 -18.55 9.06
C ALA A 610 14.61 -18.42 9.70
N GLN A 611 14.69 -17.82 10.89
CA GLN A 611 15.96 -17.65 11.61
C GLN A 611 16.57 -18.99 12.05
N PHE A 612 15.74 -19.91 12.55
CA PHE A 612 16.20 -21.24 12.95
C PHE A 612 16.64 -22.08 11.75
N ASN A 613 15.87 -22.08 10.66
CA ASN A 613 16.22 -22.80 9.44
C ASN A 613 17.57 -22.32 8.88
N ALA A 614 17.84 -21.01 8.92
CA ALA A 614 19.13 -20.44 8.50
C ALA A 614 20.32 -20.93 9.35
N ARG A 615 20.07 -21.36 10.60
CA ARG A 615 21.09 -21.93 11.51
C ARG A 615 21.03 -23.46 11.61
N GLY A 616 20.20 -24.14 10.82
CA GLY A 616 19.98 -25.59 10.91
C GLY A 616 19.27 -26.03 12.20
N GLU A 617 18.61 -25.11 12.89
CA GLU A 617 17.80 -25.35 14.09
C GLU A 617 16.31 -25.50 13.74
N SER A 618 15.49 -25.94 14.69
CA SER A 618 14.03 -25.91 14.54
C SER A 618 13.34 -25.51 15.86
N CYS A 619 12.11 -25.01 15.76
CA CYS A 619 11.30 -24.73 16.93
C CYS A 619 11.00 -26.02 17.70
N LYS A 620 11.32 -26.03 19.00
CA LYS A 620 10.98 -27.12 19.91
C LYS A 620 9.47 -27.28 20.04
N ILE A 621 9.05 -28.49 20.39
CA ILE A 621 7.65 -28.80 20.72
C ILE A 621 7.26 -28.07 22.02
N GLY A 622 5.96 -27.89 22.23
CA GLY A 622 5.43 -27.29 23.46
C GLY A 622 5.83 -28.09 24.68
N ASP A 623 6.40 -27.42 25.69
CA ASP A 623 6.76 -28.01 26.99
C ASP A 623 6.08 -27.22 28.12
N GLU A 624 6.06 -27.79 29.32
CA GLU A 624 5.52 -27.11 30.51
C GLU A 624 6.37 -25.88 30.89
N PRO A 625 5.76 -24.70 31.10
CA PRO A 625 6.48 -23.51 31.51
C PRO A 625 6.97 -23.64 32.96
N PRO A 626 8.06 -22.96 33.34
CA PRO A 626 8.53 -22.95 34.71
C PRO A 626 7.51 -22.26 35.63
N PRO A 627 7.54 -22.52 36.95
CA PRO A 627 6.61 -21.91 37.88
C PRO A 627 6.68 -20.38 37.86
N ALA A 628 5.59 -19.72 38.26
CA ALA A 628 5.44 -18.26 38.13
C ALA A 628 6.49 -17.41 38.89
N ASN A 629 7.25 -18.00 39.82
CA ASN A 629 8.34 -17.35 40.54
C ASN A 629 9.71 -17.42 39.80
N PHE A 630 9.78 -18.13 38.67
CA PHE A 630 10.97 -18.17 37.82
C PHE A 630 11.28 -16.80 37.19
N TYR A 631 10.23 -16.04 36.88
CA TYR A 631 10.34 -14.68 36.39
C TYR A 631 10.17 -13.65 37.52
N PRO A 632 10.69 -12.42 37.36
CA PRO A 632 10.55 -11.38 38.36
C PRO A 632 9.09 -11.12 38.71
N ARG A 633 8.80 -10.97 40.01
CA ARG A 633 7.47 -10.75 40.53
C ARG A 633 7.51 -9.69 41.63
N ASP A 634 7.81 -8.47 41.22
CA ASP A 634 8.10 -7.38 42.14
C ASP A 634 6.87 -7.01 42.99
N GLU A 635 7.12 -6.48 44.18
CA GLU A 635 6.10 -5.99 45.09
C GLU A 635 6.37 -4.53 45.45
N LEU A 636 5.34 -3.70 45.28
CA LEU A 636 5.39 -2.30 45.64
C LEU A 636 5.34 -2.16 47.17
N LYS A 637 6.46 -1.78 47.78
CA LYS A 637 6.55 -1.55 49.23
C LYS A 637 6.39 -0.07 49.55
N CYS A 638 5.26 0.28 50.16
CA CYS A 638 4.95 1.66 50.53
C CYS A 638 5.16 1.88 52.02
N ALA A 639 6.00 2.85 52.38
CA ALA A 639 6.17 3.25 53.78
C ALA A 639 4.87 3.93 54.26
N GLY A 640 4.21 3.36 55.27
CA GLY A 640 3.07 4.01 55.92
C GLY A 640 3.52 5.30 56.61
N SER A 641 2.84 6.42 56.33
CA SER A 641 3.04 7.68 57.04
C SER A 641 2.75 7.48 58.54
N ARG A 642 3.78 7.24 59.34
CA ARG A 642 3.69 7.45 60.79
C ARG A 642 3.60 8.95 61.03
N VAL A 643 2.37 9.46 61.13
CA VAL A 643 2.12 10.76 61.77
C VAL A 643 2.60 10.60 63.22
N LYS A 644 3.78 11.15 63.53
CA LYS A 644 4.17 11.37 64.93
C LYS A 644 3.20 12.43 65.48
N MET A 645 2.17 12.01 66.18
CA MET A 645 1.49 12.90 67.11
C MET A 645 2.49 13.23 68.22
N ASN A 646 3.11 14.41 68.15
CA ASN A 646 3.72 15.01 69.32
C ASN A 646 2.58 15.45 70.24
N VAL A 647 2.20 14.57 71.16
CA VAL A 647 1.46 14.95 72.35
C VAL A 647 2.49 15.55 73.32
N THR A 648 2.60 16.86 73.34
CA THR A 648 3.20 17.59 74.47
C THR A 648 2.17 17.59 75.60
N LEU A 649 2.45 16.84 76.66
CA LEU A 649 1.83 16.96 77.96
C LEU A 649 2.75 17.85 78.82
N THR A 650 2.12 18.88 79.41
CA THR A 650 2.59 19.87 80.41
C THR A 650 3.69 20.83 80.02
#